data_AF-A0A0W8JG10-F1
#
_entry.id   AF-A0A0W8JG10-F1
#
_cell.length_a   1.000
_cell.length_b   1.000
_cell.length_c   1.000
_cell.angle_alpha   90.00
_cell.angle_beta   90.00
_cell.angle_gamma   90.00
#
_symmetry.space_group_name_H-M   'P 1'
#
loop_
_entity.id
_entity.type
_entity.pdbx_description
1 polymer ?
#
loop_
_entity_poly.entity_id
_entity_poly.type
_entity_poly.pdbx_seq_one_letter_code
_entity_poly.pdbx_strand_id
1 'polypeptide(L)'
;MKKHAELKQRFDKLPEEAKQHYRSMRDTYRERHDLFKHLLEQQIINAAIDGRIKKARLADLRAQFELQEVMAPYFPLSRFGDYWLSTTDENGEKRYMMYESEREQQVAKEKLERQGFSVFTGYKLDKNQHIEGASLGFVVDLVGQVEESSLNDLKKTELQDIIYQMYLQSLPSRSMRKQFMHRQKVKGWSNDALRALAENMVKGSYQLARLEYADELTKLATETVETAKKSGDNQSSRYANELMKRHEWVMYPKHSKAAQKITSLGFLYMLGFSPAAAAVNITQNFVVALPMIASKFGAIRASSELAKATKEFISAKGNIKVRLTNLDEIDAFNQWYDSGLLDSTNAHDLAGMAEGQSWKYSPAYEKFSGWMSALFHKAEVFNRETTALATYRLARKKGMSHDQSAKLAEKLTWDAHFDYSNVNRARYMQSPVMKVATQFKQYSQNMTYYLMRNAFLSMKGMTSEERSEARKQLVGTLGMTALLGGVSALPLSLVYGLADSLNAAFGGDDEPWEAETEFKTYLSDVLGEDIANKIIYGVGGAGMSPRISLDGMWIRDPNRDLEGDNVWSFYAQQVAGPVLGGVAVQAIRSGDKALHGDYYRSIEGLVPVAVKNAMKAYRYADEGALNSRGDAYKEDFDVFEILEQSVGMTPGDLSKQYQLNNARKSYEQHVLNRRSNLMKSYYLAWKLGDERLMLKTQQAIAHFNRRYPPLALTSKSIRQSIRVRQRYSRESAHGVNLNQHLRGVEAEVVW
;
A
#
# COMPACT_ATOMS: atom_id res chain seq x y z
N MET A 1 -50.09 16.78 7.33
CA MET A 1 -50.29 17.89 6.36
C MET A 1 -49.47 19.15 6.69
N LYS A 2 -49.62 19.79 7.86
CA LYS A 2 -48.93 21.06 8.20
C LYS A 2 -47.39 21.00 8.11
N LYS A 3 -46.75 20.00 8.74
CA LYS A 3 -45.29 19.79 8.65
C LYS A 3 -44.78 19.51 7.22
N HIS A 4 -45.58 18.85 6.39
CA HIS A 4 -45.21 18.60 4.99
C HIS A 4 -45.15 19.90 4.19
N ALA A 5 -46.14 20.79 4.39
CA ALA A 5 -46.16 22.11 3.75
C ALA A 5 -44.94 22.97 4.16
N GLU A 6 -44.58 22.97 5.44
CA GLU A 6 -43.39 23.67 5.95
C GLU A 6 -42.09 23.13 5.34
N LEU A 7 -41.94 21.79 5.27
CA LEU A 7 -40.76 21.16 4.68
C LEU A 7 -40.68 21.39 3.16
N LYS A 8 -41.82 21.34 2.46
CA LYS A 8 -41.88 21.62 1.03
C LYS A 8 -41.42 23.04 0.72
N GLN A 9 -41.91 24.05 1.45
CA GLN A 9 -41.44 25.42 1.28
C GLN A 9 -39.94 25.58 1.53
N ARG A 10 -39.38 24.88 2.53
CA ARG A 10 -37.93 24.89 2.77
C ARG A 10 -37.15 24.24 1.64
N PHE A 11 -37.65 23.13 1.10
CA PHE A 11 -37.04 22.42 -0.03
C PHE A 11 -37.08 23.26 -1.31
N ASP A 12 -38.21 23.89 -1.60
CA ASP A 12 -38.41 24.71 -2.80
C ASP A 12 -37.48 25.93 -2.83
N LYS A 13 -37.12 26.47 -1.65
CA LYS A 13 -36.15 27.56 -1.45
C LYS A 13 -34.69 27.15 -1.62
N LEU A 14 -34.37 25.85 -1.70
CA LEU A 14 -32.98 25.40 -1.89
C LEU A 14 -32.49 25.71 -3.31
N PRO A 15 -31.18 25.99 -3.50
CA PRO A 15 -30.55 26.01 -4.82
C PRO A 15 -30.77 24.69 -5.58
N GLU A 16 -30.78 24.74 -6.91
CA GLU A 16 -31.05 23.54 -7.71
C GLU A 16 -29.99 22.46 -7.51
N GLU A 17 -28.72 22.84 -7.35
CA GLU A 17 -27.63 21.93 -6.99
C GLU A 17 -27.91 21.18 -5.69
N ALA A 18 -28.39 21.87 -4.65
CA ALA A 18 -28.73 21.25 -3.36
C ALA A 18 -29.92 20.29 -3.49
N LYS A 19 -30.92 20.63 -4.34
CA LYS A 19 -32.03 19.72 -4.65
C LYS A 19 -31.56 18.48 -5.39
N GLN A 20 -30.62 18.62 -6.33
CA GLN A 20 -30.00 17.50 -7.04
C GLN A 20 -29.23 16.59 -6.09
N HIS A 21 -28.38 17.14 -5.21
CA HIS A 21 -27.68 16.35 -4.20
C HIS A 21 -28.63 15.60 -3.27
N TYR A 22 -29.71 16.25 -2.81
CA TYR A 22 -30.72 15.59 -2.00
C TYR A 22 -31.40 14.42 -2.74
N ARG A 23 -31.81 14.63 -3.99
CA ARG A 23 -32.45 13.59 -4.82
C ARG A 23 -31.48 12.43 -5.06
N SER A 24 -30.24 12.72 -5.45
CA SER A 24 -29.20 11.72 -5.66
C SER A 24 -28.96 10.90 -4.40
N MET A 25 -28.77 11.54 -3.24
CA MET A 25 -28.57 10.84 -1.97
C MET A 25 -29.77 9.96 -1.59
N ARG A 26 -30.99 10.46 -1.77
CA ARG A 26 -32.23 9.70 -1.54
C ARG A 26 -32.29 8.47 -2.44
N ASP A 27 -32.04 8.66 -3.73
CA ASP A 27 -32.17 7.61 -4.74
C ASP A 27 -31.09 6.54 -4.53
N THR A 28 -29.85 6.92 -4.18
CA THR A 28 -28.80 5.96 -3.78
C THR A 28 -29.19 5.13 -2.56
N TYR A 29 -29.84 5.72 -1.54
CA TYR A 29 -30.33 4.95 -0.40
C TYR A 29 -31.43 3.96 -0.79
N ARG A 30 -32.32 4.36 -1.71
CA ARG A 30 -33.38 3.49 -2.24
C ARG A 30 -32.79 2.34 -3.04
N GLU A 31 -31.96 2.63 -4.04
CA GLU A 31 -31.31 1.63 -4.90
C GLU A 31 -30.59 0.57 -4.07
N ARG A 32 -29.89 0.99 -3.02
CA ARG A 32 -29.18 0.06 -2.14
C ARG A 32 -30.12 -0.75 -1.26
N HIS A 33 -31.24 -0.19 -0.83
CA HIS A 33 -32.27 -0.93 -0.09
C HIS A 33 -32.92 -1.98 -0.98
N ASP A 34 -33.22 -1.63 -2.22
CA ASP A 34 -33.77 -2.53 -3.24
C ASP A 34 -32.77 -3.65 -3.57
N LEU A 35 -31.48 -3.32 -3.73
CA LEU A 35 -30.43 -4.32 -3.96
C LEU A 35 -30.30 -5.28 -2.76
N PHE A 36 -30.36 -4.76 -1.53
CA PHE A 36 -30.32 -5.60 -0.33
C PHE A 36 -31.52 -6.56 -0.26
N LYS A 37 -32.73 -6.07 -0.59
CA LYS A 37 -33.95 -6.89 -0.72
C LYS A 37 -33.74 -7.99 -1.74
N HIS A 38 -33.29 -7.63 -2.94
CA HIS A 38 -33.08 -8.55 -4.05
C HIS A 38 -32.09 -9.66 -3.68
N LEU A 39 -30.93 -9.33 -3.10
CA LEU A 39 -29.93 -10.32 -2.70
C LEU A 39 -30.44 -11.26 -1.60
N LEU A 40 -31.24 -10.78 -0.65
CA LEU A 40 -31.88 -11.64 0.35
C LEU A 40 -32.92 -12.58 -0.28
N GLU A 41 -33.73 -12.10 -1.22
CA GLU A 41 -34.66 -12.94 -1.97
C GLU A 41 -33.90 -14.05 -2.70
N GLN A 42 -32.81 -13.72 -3.39
CA GLN A 42 -31.96 -14.68 -4.08
C GLN A 42 -31.38 -15.75 -3.13
N GLN A 43 -30.88 -15.35 -1.96
CA GLN A 43 -30.40 -16.31 -0.96
C GLN A 43 -31.51 -17.28 -0.50
N ILE A 44 -32.73 -16.79 -0.26
CA ILE A 44 -33.85 -17.65 0.14
C ILE A 44 -34.23 -18.61 -0.99
N ILE A 45 -34.23 -18.13 -2.24
CA ILE A 45 -34.51 -18.93 -3.44
C ILE A 45 -33.47 -20.05 -3.58
N ASN A 46 -32.19 -19.72 -3.38
CA ASN A 46 -31.06 -20.64 -3.56
C ASN A 46 -30.85 -21.59 -2.37
N ALA A 47 -31.40 -21.28 -1.19
CA ALA A 47 -31.26 -22.12 0.00
C ALA A 47 -31.82 -23.53 -0.20
N ALA A 48 -31.16 -24.56 0.33
CA ALA A 48 -31.61 -25.95 0.24
C ALA A 48 -32.69 -26.28 1.30
N ILE A 49 -33.84 -25.62 1.22
CA ILE A 49 -34.99 -25.79 2.15
C ILE A 49 -36.28 -26.15 1.40
N ASP A 50 -37.29 -26.64 2.12
CA ASP A 50 -38.60 -27.00 1.54
C ASP A 50 -39.28 -25.85 0.79
N GLY A 51 -39.92 -26.15 -0.34
CA GLY A 51 -40.52 -25.16 -1.23
C GLY A 51 -41.68 -24.36 -0.61
N ARG A 52 -42.44 -24.95 0.33
CA ARG A 52 -43.51 -24.22 1.05
C ARG A 52 -42.90 -23.24 2.04
N ILE A 53 -41.85 -23.65 2.75
CA ILE A 53 -41.10 -22.78 3.66
C ILE A 53 -40.48 -21.62 2.88
N LYS A 54 -39.82 -21.87 1.73
CA LYS A 54 -39.29 -20.79 0.87
C LYS A 54 -40.35 -19.74 0.52
N LYS A 55 -41.54 -20.19 0.11
CA LYS A 55 -42.62 -19.29 -0.30
C LYS A 55 -43.14 -18.44 0.86
N ALA A 56 -43.29 -19.04 2.05
CA ALA A 56 -43.66 -18.31 3.27
C ALA A 56 -42.59 -17.27 3.65
N ARG A 57 -41.31 -17.65 3.60
CA ARG A 57 -40.17 -16.74 3.86
C ARG A 57 -40.11 -15.55 2.92
N LEU A 58 -40.31 -15.79 1.63
CA LEU A 58 -40.33 -14.72 0.62
C LEU A 58 -41.52 -13.77 0.84
N ALA A 59 -42.69 -14.31 1.19
CA ALA A 59 -43.87 -13.49 1.48
C ALA A 59 -43.68 -12.61 2.71
N ASP A 60 -43.17 -13.16 3.82
CA ASP A 60 -42.85 -12.42 5.04
C ASP A 60 -41.77 -11.35 4.77
N LEU A 61 -40.69 -11.70 4.08
CA LEU A 61 -39.65 -10.75 3.68
C LEU A 61 -40.24 -9.59 2.85
N ARG A 62 -41.10 -9.89 1.87
CA ARG A 62 -41.73 -8.85 1.04
C ARG A 62 -42.63 -7.93 1.83
N ALA A 63 -43.49 -8.48 2.70
CA ALA A 63 -44.36 -7.70 3.57
C ALA A 63 -43.56 -6.76 4.50
N GLN A 64 -42.46 -7.24 5.06
CA GLN A 64 -41.56 -6.42 5.88
C GLN A 64 -40.95 -5.25 5.09
N PHE A 65 -40.55 -5.46 3.83
CA PHE A 65 -39.98 -4.40 2.98
C PHE A 65 -41.05 -3.43 2.45
N GLU A 66 -42.25 -3.90 2.14
CA GLU A 66 -43.38 -3.04 1.72
C GLU A 66 -43.80 -2.07 2.83
N LEU A 67 -43.90 -2.53 4.08
CA LEU A 67 -44.15 -1.66 5.24
C LEU A 67 -43.07 -0.58 5.42
N GLN A 68 -41.85 -0.83 4.95
CA GLN A 68 -40.74 0.13 5.00
C GLN A 68 -40.80 1.18 3.89
N GLU A 69 -41.21 0.80 2.67
CA GLU A 69 -41.38 1.74 1.55
C GLU A 69 -42.42 2.83 1.87
N VAL A 70 -43.46 2.49 2.65
CA VAL A 70 -44.47 3.45 3.15
C VAL A 70 -43.88 4.55 4.03
N MET A 71 -42.72 4.32 4.65
CA MET A 71 -42.02 5.28 5.54
C MET A 71 -40.89 6.06 4.84
N ALA A 72 -40.79 5.97 3.51
CA ALA A 72 -39.78 6.67 2.71
C ALA A 72 -40.06 8.20 2.57
N PRO A 73 -39.01 9.04 2.40
CA PRO A 73 -37.60 8.69 2.26
C PRO A 73 -36.86 8.54 3.61
N TYR A 74 -36.03 7.50 3.74
CA TYR A 74 -35.17 7.26 4.91
C TYR A 74 -33.75 7.81 4.69
N PHE A 75 -33.27 8.62 5.64
CA PHE A 75 -31.87 9.06 5.73
C PHE A 75 -31.27 8.65 7.09
N PRO A 76 -30.14 7.93 7.16
CA PRO A 76 -29.54 7.53 8.41
C PRO A 76 -29.10 8.77 9.21
N LEU A 77 -29.44 8.80 10.50
CA LEU A 77 -28.99 9.84 11.42
C LEU A 77 -27.78 9.33 12.21
N SER A 78 -26.59 9.46 11.61
CA SER A 78 -25.34 9.01 12.23
C SER A 78 -24.91 9.91 13.39
N ARG A 79 -24.24 9.29 14.37
CA ARG A 79 -23.50 9.94 15.45
C ARG A 79 -22.10 9.34 15.46
N PHE A 80 -21.08 10.19 15.54
CA PHE A 80 -19.68 9.79 15.36
C PHE A 80 -18.90 9.80 16.67
N GLY A 81 -17.97 8.87 16.81
CA GLY A 81 -17.11 8.74 17.98
C GLY A 81 -17.57 7.70 18.99
N ASP A 82 -16.78 7.56 20.05
CA ASP A 82 -16.98 6.58 21.12
C ASP A 82 -17.35 7.24 22.46
N TYR A 83 -17.18 8.55 22.60
CA TYR A 83 -17.53 9.30 23.80
C TYR A 83 -18.92 9.92 23.63
N TRP A 84 -19.86 9.66 24.54
CA TRP A 84 -21.24 10.16 24.40
C TRP A 84 -21.64 11.12 25.52
N LEU A 85 -22.50 12.07 25.19
CA LEU A 85 -23.05 13.04 26.12
C LEU A 85 -24.57 13.07 25.97
N SER A 86 -25.27 12.99 27.09
CA SER A 86 -26.73 13.08 27.17
C SER A 86 -27.12 14.26 28.05
N THR A 87 -28.02 15.10 27.58
CA THR A 87 -28.54 16.26 28.33
C THR A 87 -30.02 16.46 28.03
N THR A 88 -30.72 17.17 28.91
CA THR A 88 -32.12 17.56 28.68
C THR A 88 -32.13 19.05 28.35
N ASP A 89 -32.74 19.43 27.23
CA ASP A 89 -32.80 20.84 26.82
C ASP A 89 -33.88 21.63 27.58
N GLU A 90 -33.94 22.95 27.32
CA GLU A 90 -34.84 23.89 27.99
C GLU A 90 -36.33 23.51 27.87
N ASN A 91 -36.70 22.72 26.85
CA ASN A 91 -38.06 22.26 26.62
C ASN A 91 -38.34 20.88 27.24
N GLY A 92 -37.41 20.33 28.02
CA GLY A 92 -37.51 18.99 28.58
C GLY A 92 -37.19 17.86 27.59
N GLU A 93 -36.66 18.17 26.39
CA GLU A 93 -36.36 17.14 25.40
C GLU A 93 -34.94 16.58 25.59
N LYS A 94 -34.82 15.24 25.56
CA LYS A 94 -33.52 14.57 25.61
C LYS A 94 -32.70 14.85 24.34
N ARG A 95 -31.44 15.21 24.53
CA ARG A 95 -30.40 15.33 23.49
C ARG A 95 -29.28 14.35 23.77
N TYR A 96 -28.92 13.58 22.75
CA TYR A 96 -27.83 12.61 22.83
C TYR A 96 -26.83 12.90 21.71
N MET A 97 -25.60 13.20 22.09
CA MET A 97 -24.49 13.60 21.21
C MET A 97 -23.31 12.66 21.40
N MET A 98 -22.48 12.51 20.36
CA MET A 98 -21.25 11.72 20.43
C MET A 98 -20.06 12.52 19.92
N TYR A 99 -18.89 12.20 20.46
CA TYR A 99 -17.61 12.85 20.24
C TYR A 99 -16.53 11.80 20.03
N GLU A 100 -15.53 12.11 19.21
CA GLU A 100 -14.46 11.17 18.87
C GLU A 100 -13.33 11.16 19.90
N SER A 101 -13.20 12.23 20.69
CA SER A 101 -12.21 12.34 21.75
C SER A 101 -12.86 12.71 23.07
N GLU A 102 -12.24 12.26 24.15
CA GLU A 102 -12.60 12.62 25.52
C GLU A 102 -12.53 14.13 25.74
N ARG A 103 -11.49 14.78 25.21
CA ARG A 103 -11.30 16.23 25.34
C ARG A 103 -12.47 17.02 24.76
N GLU A 104 -12.96 16.63 23.58
CA GLU A 104 -14.11 17.28 22.95
C GLU A 104 -15.40 17.09 23.75
N GLN A 105 -15.63 15.88 24.25
CA GLN A 105 -16.77 15.59 25.13
C GLN A 105 -16.71 16.45 26.40
N GLN A 106 -15.52 16.57 27.00
CA GLN A 106 -15.32 17.32 28.24
C GLN A 106 -15.54 18.82 28.04
N VAL A 107 -15.02 19.40 26.96
CA VAL A 107 -15.27 20.80 26.61
C VAL A 107 -16.76 21.05 26.36
N ALA A 108 -17.45 20.12 25.69
CA ALA A 108 -18.89 20.24 25.47
C ALA A 108 -19.70 20.10 26.76
N LYS A 109 -19.29 19.21 27.66
CA LYS A 109 -19.85 19.04 29.00
C LYS A 109 -19.75 20.33 29.80
N GLU A 110 -18.55 20.89 29.94
CA GLU A 110 -18.31 22.12 30.69
C GLU A 110 -19.13 23.29 30.14
N LYS A 111 -19.24 23.40 28.81
CA LYS A 111 -20.06 24.43 28.16
C LYS A 111 -21.55 24.30 28.52
N LEU A 112 -22.09 23.09 28.51
CA LEU A 112 -23.51 22.83 28.80
C LEU A 112 -23.81 22.98 30.29
N GLU A 113 -22.90 22.55 31.16
CA GLU A 113 -23.02 22.75 32.61
C GLU A 113 -23.00 24.24 32.98
N ARG A 114 -22.14 25.04 32.33
CA ARG A 114 -22.14 26.52 32.49
C ARG A 114 -23.44 27.17 32.02
N GLN A 115 -24.16 26.55 31.11
CA GLN A 115 -25.47 27.00 30.65
C GLN A 115 -26.62 26.52 31.55
N GLY A 116 -26.32 25.80 32.64
CA GLY A 116 -27.30 25.33 33.61
C GLY A 116 -27.96 23.99 33.26
N PHE A 117 -27.47 23.28 32.23
CA PHE A 117 -28.02 21.99 31.84
C PHE A 117 -27.45 20.85 32.68
N SER A 118 -28.29 19.85 32.99
CA SER A 118 -27.83 18.58 33.57
C SER A 118 -27.21 17.71 32.48
N VAL A 119 -25.96 17.30 32.69
CA VAL A 119 -25.17 16.58 31.68
C VAL A 119 -24.69 15.25 32.22
N PHE A 120 -24.96 14.19 31.45
CA PHE A 120 -24.43 12.85 31.67
C PHE A 120 -23.45 12.50 30.56
N THR A 121 -22.32 11.94 30.91
CA THR A 121 -21.27 11.52 29.97
C THR A 121 -20.94 10.06 30.16
N GLY A 122 -20.48 9.41 29.09
CA GLY A 122 -19.90 8.09 29.19
C GLY A 122 -19.08 7.72 27.97
N TYR A 123 -18.47 6.54 28.05
CA TYR A 123 -17.79 5.92 26.93
C TYR A 123 -18.65 4.77 26.38
N LYS A 124 -18.61 4.58 25.07
CA LYS A 124 -19.28 3.48 24.40
C LYS A 124 -18.59 2.19 24.80
N LEU A 125 -19.27 1.39 25.62
CA LEU A 125 -18.80 0.07 25.97
C LEU A 125 -18.83 -0.81 24.72
N ASP A 126 -17.71 -1.49 24.43
CA ASP A 126 -17.69 -2.57 23.47
C ASP A 126 -18.69 -3.61 23.95
N LYS A 127 -19.85 -3.70 23.29
CA LYS A 127 -20.80 -4.77 23.57
C LYS A 127 -20.06 -6.09 23.36
N ASN A 128 -20.00 -6.91 24.40
CA ASN A 128 -19.46 -8.27 24.33
C ASN A 128 -19.98 -8.94 23.05
N GLN A 129 -19.06 -9.36 22.17
CA GLN A 129 -19.38 -10.14 20.97
C GLN A 129 -20.05 -11.48 21.32
N HIS A 130 -20.06 -11.85 22.60
CA HIS A 130 -20.62 -13.08 23.18
C HIS A 130 -22.04 -12.93 23.74
N ILE A 131 -22.73 -11.79 23.55
CA ILE A 131 -24.19 -11.88 23.56
C ILE A 131 -24.51 -12.54 22.23
N GLU A 132 -24.63 -13.88 22.25
CA GLU A 132 -25.18 -14.67 21.15
C GLU A 132 -26.48 -13.98 20.74
N GLY A 133 -26.39 -13.12 19.72
CA GLY A 133 -27.55 -12.49 19.14
C GLY A 133 -28.42 -13.63 18.68
N ALA A 134 -29.65 -13.69 19.22
CA ALA A 134 -30.68 -14.62 18.78
C ALA A 134 -30.54 -14.84 17.27
N SER A 135 -30.28 -16.09 16.86
CA SER A 135 -30.10 -16.39 15.46
C SER A 135 -31.35 -15.94 14.69
N LEU A 136 -31.19 -15.57 13.42
CA LEU A 136 -32.37 -15.25 12.60
C LEU A 136 -33.39 -16.41 12.63
N GLY A 137 -32.91 -17.66 12.74
CA GLY A 137 -33.73 -18.84 12.98
C GLY A 137 -34.58 -18.74 14.25
N PHE A 138 -33.97 -18.45 15.41
CA PHE A 138 -34.68 -18.27 16.68
C PHE A 138 -35.74 -17.16 16.61
N VAL A 139 -35.40 -16.03 15.97
CA VAL A 139 -36.34 -14.91 15.78
C VAL A 139 -37.52 -15.35 14.95
N VAL A 140 -37.29 -16.13 13.90
CA VAL A 140 -38.42 -16.70 13.17
C VAL A 140 -39.20 -17.62 14.08
N ASP A 141 -38.56 -18.58 14.72
CA ASP A 141 -39.31 -19.62 15.43
C ASP A 141 -40.24 -18.98 16.47
N LEU A 142 -39.79 -17.89 17.10
CA LEU A 142 -40.60 -17.03 17.96
C LEU A 142 -41.73 -16.32 17.20
N VAL A 143 -41.45 -15.72 16.04
CA VAL A 143 -42.46 -15.08 15.18
C VAL A 143 -43.52 -16.08 14.68
N GLY A 144 -43.12 -17.30 14.31
CA GLY A 144 -44.02 -18.38 13.90
C GLY A 144 -44.90 -18.86 15.05
N GLN A 145 -44.35 -18.96 16.26
CA GLN A 145 -45.15 -19.23 17.47
C GLN A 145 -46.15 -18.10 17.77
N VAL A 146 -45.80 -16.85 17.47
CA VAL A 146 -46.73 -15.72 17.57
C VAL A 146 -47.83 -15.80 16.51
N GLU A 147 -47.53 -16.24 15.28
CA GLU A 147 -48.53 -16.48 14.24
C GLU A 147 -49.53 -17.58 14.63
N GLU A 148 -49.04 -18.67 15.24
CA GLU A 148 -49.85 -19.81 15.72
C GLU A 148 -50.67 -19.50 16.99
N SER A 149 -50.39 -18.38 17.66
CA SER A 149 -51.12 -17.98 18.87
C SER A 149 -52.57 -17.56 18.57
N SER A 150 -53.44 -17.64 19.58
CA SER A 150 -54.84 -17.19 19.53
C SER A 150 -55.03 -15.68 19.70
N LEU A 151 -53.96 -14.89 19.53
CA LEU A 151 -54.02 -13.42 19.57
C LEU A 151 -54.73 -12.84 18.34
N ASN A 152 -55.28 -11.63 18.47
CA ASN A 152 -55.80 -10.90 17.30
C ASN A 152 -54.64 -10.38 16.42
N ASP A 153 -54.91 -10.16 15.14
CA ASP A 153 -53.88 -9.84 14.14
C ASP A 153 -53.07 -8.58 14.51
N LEU A 154 -53.72 -7.56 15.08
CA LEU A 154 -53.07 -6.34 15.56
C LEU A 154 -52.02 -6.61 16.65
N LYS A 155 -52.33 -7.44 17.65
CA LYS A 155 -51.37 -7.78 18.72
C LYS A 155 -50.28 -8.72 18.23
N LYS A 156 -50.58 -9.59 17.26
CA LYS A 156 -49.57 -10.43 16.60
C LYS A 156 -48.54 -9.54 15.90
N THR A 157 -48.98 -8.59 15.09
CA THR A 157 -48.09 -7.65 14.39
C THR A 157 -47.26 -6.80 15.35
N GLU A 158 -47.86 -6.32 16.44
CA GLU A 158 -47.14 -5.53 17.47
C GLU A 158 -46.05 -6.37 18.16
N LEU A 159 -46.37 -7.61 18.55
CA LEU A 159 -45.42 -8.51 19.20
C LEU A 159 -44.30 -8.92 18.25
N GLN A 160 -44.62 -9.18 16.98
CA GLN A 160 -43.64 -9.45 15.92
C GLN A 160 -42.68 -8.27 15.72
N ASP A 161 -43.17 -7.03 15.68
CA ASP A 161 -42.31 -5.85 15.60
C ASP A 161 -41.40 -5.74 16.83
N ILE A 162 -41.91 -5.94 18.04
CA ILE A 162 -41.09 -5.90 19.27
C ILE A 162 -39.95 -6.93 19.21
N ILE A 163 -40.27 -8.18 18.84
CA ILE A 163 -39.28 -9.26 18.69
C ILE A 163 -38.24 -8.88 17.64
N TYR A 164 -38.67 -8.33 16.50
CA TYR A 164 -37.79 -7.88 15.44
C TYR A 164 -36.90 -6.71 15.87
N GLN A 165 -37.45 -5.70 16.55
CA GLN A 165 -36.68 -4.56 17.07
C GLN A 165 -35.64 -5.00 18.12
N MET A 166 -35.96 -5.97 18.98
CA MET A 166 -34.99 -6.56 19.93
C MET A 166 -33.86 -7.28 19.19
N TYR A 167 -34.20 -8.03 18.14
CA TYR A 167 -33.20 -8.65 17.26
C TYR A 167 -32.30 -7.58 16.60
N LEU A 168 -32.86 -6.54 16.00
CA LEU A 168 -32.08 -5.47 15.38
C LEU A 168 -31.14 -4.78 16.39
N GLN A 169 -31.57 -4.62 17.65
CA GLN A 169 -30.75 -4.04 18.73
C GLN A 169 -29.58 -4.95 19.15
N SER A 170 -29.76 -6.26 19.08
CA SER A 170 -28.74 -7.27 19.41
C SER A 170 -27.67 -7.38 18.32
N LEU A 171 -28.00 -7.04 17.07
CA LEU A 171 -27.04 -7.07 15.97
C LEU A 171 -25.80 -6.20 16.25
N PRO A 172 -24.65 -6.49 15.62
CA PRO A 172 -23.49 -5.61 15.67
C PRO A 172 -23.81 -4.20 15.17
N SER A 173 -23.16 -3.18 15.73
CA SER A 173 -23.33 -1.76 15.34
C SER A 173 -23.08 -1.50 13.84
N ARG A 174 -22.28 -2.35 13.19
CA ARG A 174 -21.97 -2.30 11.76
C ARG A 174 -23.02 -2.92 10.83
N SER A 175 -24.04 -3.60 11.36
CA SER A 175 -25.05 -4.28 10.53
C SER A 175 -25.94 -3.26 9.83
N MET A 176 -26.10 -3.40 8.51
CA MET A 176 -27.06 -2.62 7.72
C MET A 176 -28.47 -2.75 8.24
N ARG A 177 -28.83 -3.91 8.81
CA ARG A 177 -30.17 -4.14 9.35
C ARG A 177 -30.52 -3.18 10.49
N LYS A 178 -29.53 -2.60 11.17
CA LYS A 178 -29.78 -1.57 12.19
C LYS A 178 -30.45 -0.31 11.66
N GLN A 179 -30.37 -0.07 10.35
CA GLN A 179 -31.11 1.04 9.74
C GLN A 179 -32.64 0.85 9.85
N PHE A 180 -33.09 -0.40 10.03
CA PHE A 180 -34.50 -0.77 10.20
C PHE A 180 -35.01 -0.56 11.64
N MET A 181 -34.15 -0.09 12.56
CA MET A 181 -34.62 0.24 13.91
C MET A 181 -35.49 1.49 13.90
N HIS A 182 -36.59 1.45 14.66
CA HIS A 182 -37.47 2.60 14.81
C HIS A 182 -36.72 3.80 15.43
N ARG A 183 -37.01 5.00 14.90
CA ARG A 183 -36.39 6.24 15.40
C ARG A 183 -36.90 6.53 16.81
N GLN A 184 -35.99 6.63 17.76
CA GLN A 184 -36.28 7.05 19.13
C GLN A 184 -36.63 8.55 19.27
N LYS A 185 -36.60 9.32 18.16
CA LYS A 185 -36.90 10.76 18.09
C LYS A 185 -36.06 11.66 19.03
N VAL A 186 -34.84 11.22 19.35
CA VAL A 186 -33.87 11.98 20.18
C VAL A 186 -32.96 12.84 19.30
N LYS A 187 -32.79 14.12 19.66
CA LYS A 187 -31.91 15.09 18.96
C LYS A 187 -30.42 14.79 19.19
N GLY A 188 -29.54 15.42 18.40
CA GLY A 188 -28.08 15.32 18.53
C GLY A 188 -27.39 14.37 17.54
N TRP A 189 -27.98 14.14 16.37
CA TRP A 189 -27.30 13.51 15.24
C TRP A 189 -26.31 14.48 14.58
N SER A 190 -25.37 13.96 13.80
CA SER A 190 -24.42 14.78 13.04
C SER A 190 -25.12 15.50 11.88
N ASN A 191 -24.81 16.78 11.67
CA ASN A 191 -25.27 17.54 10.49
C ASN A 191 -24.47 17.20 9.23
N ASP A 192 -23.44 16.37 9.34
CA ASP A 192 -22.60 15.92 8.24
C ASP A 192 -23.27 14.75 7.49
N ALA A 193 -24.16 15.11 6.56
CA ALA A 193 -24.87 14.17 5.72
C ALA A 193 -23.93 13.39 4.78
N LEU A 194 -22.85 14.01 4.30
CA LEU A 194 -21.90 13.37 3.38
C LEU A 194 -21.09 12.27 4.07
N ARG A 195 -20.61 12.50 5.29
CA ARG A 195 -19.95 11.43 6.06
C ARG A 195 -20.91 10.33 6.46
N ALA A 196 -22.16 10.68 6.81
CA ALA A 196 -23.19 9.68 7.09
C ALA A 196 -23.50 8.83 5.84
N LEU A 197 -23.50 9.43 4.65
CA LEU A 197 -23.57 8.71 3.38
C LEU A 197 -22.37 7.80 3.19
N ALA A 198 -21.16 8.34 3.25
CA ALA A 198 -19.94 7.58 3.03
C ALA A 198 -19.82 6.39 4.00
N GLU A 199 -20.01 6.62 5.30
CA GLU A 199 -19.98 5.57 6.32
C GLU A 199 -21.00 4.47 6.02
N ASN A 200 -22.21 4.86 5.67
CA ASN A 200 -23.29 3.92 5.44
C ASN A 200 -23.13 3.18 4.09
N MET A 201 -22.61 3.84 3.06
CA MET A 201 -22.27 3.22 1.78
C MET A 201 -21.14 2.21 1.94
N VAL A 202 -20.02 2.60 2.56
CA VAL A 202 -18.88 1.69 2.80
C VAL A 202 -19.32 0.46 3.59
N LYS A 203 -20.04 0.64 4.71
CA LYS A 203 -20.56 -0.48 5.52
C LYS A 203 -21.53 -1.36 4.72
N GLY A 204 -22.40 -0.73 3.92
CA GLY A 204 -23.39 -1.40 3.09
C GLY A 204 -22.77 -2.26 2.01
N SER A 205 -21.81 -1.71 1.25
CA SER A 205 -21.17 -2.42 0.13
C SER A 205 -20.47 -3.70 0.59
N TYR A 206 -19.78 -3.69 1.73
CA TYR A 206 -19.17 -4.92 2.27
C TYR A 206 -20.22 -5.99 2.63
N GLN A 207 -21.36 -5.57 3.19
CA GLN A 207 -22.42 -6.51 3.54
C GLN A 207 -23.13 -7.05 2.31
N LEU A 208 -23.38 -6.21 1.30
CA LEU A 208 -23.98 -6.60 0.03
C LEU A 208 -23.10 -7.57 -0.74
N ALA A 209 -21.81 -7.24 -0.93
CA ALA A 209 -20.86 -8.12 -1.58
C ALA A 209 -20.73 -9.46 -0.86
N ARG A 210 -20.80 -9.47 0.48
CA ARG A 210 -20.85 -10.72 1.24
C ARG A 210 -22.13 -11.50 1.00
N LEU A 211 -23.29 -10.86 0.98
CA LEU A 211 -24.56 -11.55 0.71
C LEU A 211 -24.57 -12.15 -0.70
N GLU A 212 -24.01 -11.45 -1.67
CA GLU A 212 -23.96 -11.88 -3.06
C GLU A 212 -22.99 -13.04 -3.29
N TYR A 213 -21.75 -12.96 -2.78
CA TYR A 213 -20.67 -13.88 -3.16
C TYR A 213 -20.24 -14.89 -2.08
N ALA A 214 -20.68 -14.76 -0.82
CA ALA A 214 -20.19 -15.63 0.26
C ALA A 214 -20.46 -17.12 0.03
N ASP A 215 -21.67 -17.45 -0.43
CA ASP A 215 -22.08 -18.85 -0.62
C ASP A 215 -21.32 -19.47 -1.79
N GLU A 216 -21.18 -18.75 -2.90
CA GLU A 216 -20.41 -19.19 -4.06
C GLU A 216 -18.93 -19.39 -3.69
N LEU A 217 -18.32 -18.44 -2.99
CA LEU A 217 -16.93 -18.55 -2.54
C LEU A 217 -16.72 -19.74 -1.59
N THR A 218 -17.65 -19.96 -0.66
CA THR A 218 -17.60 -21.10 0.27
C THR A 218 -17.72 -22.41 -0.48
N LYS A 219 -18.65 -22.48 -1.44
CA LYS A 219 -18.88 -23.66 -2.28
C LYS A 219 -17.62 -23.99 -3.10
N LEU A 220 -17.09 -23.03 -3.85
CA LEU A 220 -15.88 -23.22 -4.67
C LEU A 220 -14.66 -23.63 -3.83
N ALA A 221 -14.50 -23.04 -2.64
CA ALA A 221 -13.41 -23.41 -1.75
C ALA A 221 -13.57 -24.85 -1.21
N THR A 222 -14.79 -25.26 -0.86
CA THR A 222 -15.10 -26.61 -0.40
C THR A 222 -14.91 -27.64 -1.51
N GLU A 223 -15.41 -27.37 -2.72
CA GLU A 223 -15.22 -28.20 -3.91
C GLU A 223 -13.72 -28.37 -4.25
N THR A 224 -12.93 -27.32 -4.10
CA THR A 224 -11.47 -27.38 -4.29
C THR A 224 -10.81 -28.31 -3.27
N VAL A 225 -11.22 -28.26 -2.00
CA VAL A 225 -10.73 -29.17 -0.95
C VAL A 225 -11.10 -30.62 -1.25
N GLU A 226 -12.33 -30.87 -1.69
CA GLU A 226 -12.78 -32.22 -2.06
C GLU A 226 -12.01 -32.77 -3.27
N THR A 227 -11.81 -31.93 -4.29
CA THR A 227 -11.03 -32.29 -5.49
C THR A 227 -9.58 -32.60 -5.12
N ALA A 228 -8.98 -31.79 -4.26
CA ALA A 228 -7.62 -32.02 -3.77
C ALA A 228 -7.51 -33.34 -2.99
N LYS A 229 -8.49 -33.67 -2.13
CA LYS A 229 -8.53 -34.97 -1.42
C LYS A 229 -8.63 -36.15 -2.38
N LYS A 230 -9.42 -36.03 -3.46
CA LYS A 230 -9.57 -37.07 -4.48
C LYS A 230 -8.33 -37.26 -5.35
N SER A 231 -7.51 -36.22 -5.51
CA SER A 231 -6.30 -36.27 -6.36
C SER A 231 -5.21 -37.20 -5.83
N GLY A 232 -5.15 -37.43 -4.50
CA GLY A 232 -4.05 -38.15 -3.86
C GLY A 232 -2.69 -37.42 -3.86
N ASP A 233 -2.61 -36.19 -4.38
CA ASP A 233 -1.38 -35.41 -4.46
C ASP A 233 -1.24 -34.41 -3.29
N ASN A 234 -0.04 -34.41 -2.70
CA ASN A 234 0.32 -33.53 -1.59
C ASN A 234 0.32 -32.05 -2.00
N GLN A 235 0.68 -31.70 -3.24
CA GLN A 235 0.67 -30.30 -3.69
C GLN A 235 -0.75 -29.76 -3.84
N SER A 236 -1.62 -30.55 -4.45
CA SER A 236 -3.05 -30.24 -4.56
C SER A 236 -3.68 -29.95 -3.20
N SER A 237 -3.37 -30.77 -2.18
CA SER A 237 -3.80 -30.53 -0.79
C SER A 237 -3.22 -29.25 -0.18
N ARG A 238 -1.95 -28.92 -0.48
CA ARG A 238 -1.33 -27.65 -0.03
C ARG A 238 -2.01 -26.43 -0.64
N TYR A 239 -2.36 -26.48 -1.93
CA TYR A 239 -3.06 -25.40 -2.60
C TYR A 239 -4.48 -25.21 -2.06
N ALA A 240 -5.23 -26.29 -1.86
CA ALA A 240 -6.55 -26.22 -1.25
C ALA A 240 -6.52 -25.64 0.18
N ASN A 241 -5.53 -26.04 0.99
CA ASN A 241 -5.33 -25.47 2.32
C ASN A 241 -5.00 -23.97 2.29
N GLU A 242 -4.19 -23.51 1.34
CA GLU A 242 -3.89 -22.08 1.20
C GLU A 242 -5.11 -21.30 0.70
N LEU A 243 -5.87 -21.86 -0.25
CA LEU A 243 -7.14 -21.27 -0.70
C LEU A 243 -8.11 -21.12 0.48
N MET A 244 -8.20 -22.12 1.36
CA MET A 244 -9.10 -22.05 2.51
C MET A 244 -8.70 -20.98 3.53
N LYS A 245 -7.41 -20.83 3.80
CA LYS A 245 -6.89 -19.74 4.63
C LYS A 245 -7.20 -18.37 4.03
N ARG A 246 -7.12 -18.24 2.70
CA ARG A 246 -7.49 -17.00 2.00
C ARG A 246 -8.98 -16.73 2.09
N HIS A 247 -9.81 -17.74 1.85
CA HIS A 247 -11.27 -17.63 1.99
C HIS A 247 -11.67 -17.20 3.40
N GLU A 248 -11.13 -17.83 4.45
CA GLU A 248 -11.38 -17.46 5.85
C GLU A 248 -11.05 -15.98 6.10
N TRP A 249 -9.90 -15.51 5.60
CA TRP A 249 -9.50 -14.12 5.76
C TRP A 249 -10.40 -13.14 4.99
N VAL A 250 -10.83 -13.48 3.77
CA VAL A 250 -11.78 -12.66 2.98
C VAL A 250 -13.13 -12.55 3.70
N MET A 251 -13.60 -13.66 4.28
CA MET A 251 -14.84 -13.70 5.04
C MET A 251 -14.72 -12.97 6.39
N TYR A 252 -13.55 -12.99 7.02
CA TYR A 252 -13.32 -12.42 8.36
C TYR A 252 -11.98 -11.67 8.44
N PRO A 253 -11.86 -10.52 7.75
CA PRO A 253 -10.60 -9.81 7.69
C PRO A 253 -10.23 -9.22 9.06
N LYS A 254 -8.99 -9.47 9.49
CA LYS A 254 -8.45 -8.97 10.76
C LYS A 254 -7.85 -7.58 10.52
N HIS A 255 -8.49 -6.55 11.04
CA HIS A 255 -8.02 -5.16 10.95
C HIS A 255 -7.49 -4.66 12.29
N SER A 256 -6.39 -3.90 12.25
CA SER A 256 -5.87 -3.17 13.40
C SER A 256 -5.93 -1.67 13.13
N LYS A 257 -6.66 -0.94 13.98
CA LYS A 257 -6.76 0.53 13.91
C LYS A 257 -5.38 1.18 14.00
N ALA A 258 -4.48 0.65 14.83
CA ALA A 258 -3.12 1.17 14.99
C ALA A 258 -2.29 0.96 13.72
N ALA A 259 -2.30 -0.26 13.15
CA ALA A 259 -1.59 -0.53 11.91
C ALA A 259 -2.11 0.34 10.75
N GLN A 260 -3.42 0.54 10.64
CA GLN A 260 -4.03 1.41 9.63
C GLN A 260 -3.58 2.87 9.77
N LYS A 261 -3.56 3.43 10.99
CA LYS A 261 -3.04 4.78 11.25
C LYS A 261 -1.55 4.90 10.88
N ILE A 262 -0.72 3.92 11.28
CA ILE A 262 0.71 3.90 10.96
C ILE A 262 0.91 3.84 9.44
N THR A 263 0.22 2.94 8.73
CA THR A 263 0.32 2.88 7.27
C THR A 263 -0.19 4.16 6.60
N SER A 264 -1.25 4.77 7.11
CA SER A 264 -1.77 6.03 6.56
C SER A 264 -0.74 7.16 6.71
N LEU A 265 -0.07 7.24 7.87
CA LEU A 265 1.05 8.16 8.07
C LEU A 265 2.21 7.88 7.11
N GLY A 266 2.59 6.60 6.94
CA GLY A 266 3.65 6.22 5.99
C GLY A 266 3.33 6.60 4.55
N PHE A 267 2.08 6.42 4.14
CA PHE A 267 1.60 6.81 2.80
C PHE A 267 1.69 8.33 2.63
N LEU A 268 1.13 9.09 3.58
CA LEU A 268 1.15 10.55 3.59
C LEU A 268 2.59 11.11 3.57
N TYR A 269 3.48 10.54 4.37
CA TYR A 269 4.83 11.05 4.51
C TYR A 269 5.70 10.76 3.27
N MET A 270 5.60 9.55 2.71
CA MET A 270 6.52 9.09 1.64
C MET A 270 5.99 9.28 0.22
N LEU A 271 4.69 9.10 0.01
CA LEU A 271 4.04 9.21 -1.30
C LEU A 271 3.17 10.46 -1.41
N GLY A 272 2.79 11.05 -0.27
CA GLY A 272 2.15 12.36 -0.22
C GLY A 272 2.92 13.37 -1.04
N PHE A 273 2.22 13.94 -2.02
CA PHE A 273 2.62 15.01 -2.91
C PHE A 273 3.76 14.69 -3.89
N SER A 274 3.98 13.44 -4.29
CA SER A 274 5.04 13.08 -5.24
C SER A 274 4.51 12.83 -6.67
N PRO A 275 4.52 13.83 -7.58
CA PRO A 275 4.28 13.61 -9.00
C PRO A 275 5.20 12.55 -9.60
N ALA A 276 6.45 12.48 -9.12
CA ALA A 276 7.38 11.45 -9.56
C ALA A 276 6.88 10.02 -9.29
N ALA A 277 6.17 9.78 -8.18
CA ALA A 277 5.59 8.46 -7.90
C ALA A 277 4.48 8.09 -8.90
N ALA A 278 3.63 9.06 -9.26
CA ALA A 278 2.61 8.89 -10.30
C ALA A 278 3.24 8.67 -11.69
N ALA A 279 4.30 9.41 -12.02
CA ALA A 279 5.03 9.23 -13.28
C ALA A 279 5.68 7.84 -13.39
N VAL A 280 6.25 7.33 -12.29
CA VAL A 280 6.78 5.95 -12.24
C VAL A 280 5.65 4.93 -12.42
N ASN A 281 4.49 5.12 -11.79
CA ASN A 281 3.34 4.22 -11.97
C ASN A 281 2.86 4.19 -13.42
N ILE A 282 2.85 5.33 -14.12
CA ILE A 282 2.52 5.42 -15.55
C ILE A 282 3.46 4.56 -16.42
N THR A 283 4.73 4.38 -16.02
CA THR A 283 5.66 3.54 -16.80
C THR A 283 5.25 2.09 -16.88
N GLN A 284 4.43 1.59 -15.95
CA GLN A 284 3.94 0.21 -15.94
C GLN A 284 3.13 -0.13 -17.21
N ASN A 285 2.46 0.87 -17.79
CA ASN A 285 1.77 0.73 -19.07
C ASN A 285 2.71 0.32 -20.21
N PHE A 286 3.95 0.82 -20.19
CA PHE A 286 4.94 0.55 -21.22
C PHE A 286 5.83 -0.64 -20.86
N VAL A 287 6.17 -0.79 -19.57
CA VAL A 287 7.06 -1.85 -19.09
C VAL A 287 6.35 -3.20 -19.05
N VAL A 288 5.06 -3.24 -18.67
CA VAL A 288 4.32 -4.50 -18.45
C VAL A 288 3.18 -4.65 -19.47
N ALA A 289 2.28 -3.66 -19.56
CA ALA A 289 1.07 -3.81 -20.37
C ALA A 289 1.40 -3.95 -21.86
N LEU A 290 2.31 -3.14 -22.39
CA LEU A 290 2.72 -3.22 -23.78
C LEU A 290 3.29 -4.61 -24.16
N PRO A 291 4.28 -5.19 -23.47
CA PRO A 291 4.71 -6.57 -23.71
C PRO A 291 3.60 -7.61 -23.62
N MET A 292 2.65 -7.42 -22.70
CA MET A 292 1.53 -8.32 -22.50
C MET A 292 0.52 -8.30 -23.64
N ILE A 293 0.21 -7.11 -24.17
CA ILE A 293 -0.61 -6.95 -25.38
C ILE A 293 0.17 -7.47 -26.61
N ALA A 294 1.45 -7.12 -26.70
CA ALA A 294 2.34 -7.50 -27.80
C ALA A 294 2.50 -9.02 -27.94
N SER A 295 2.46 -9.77 -26.85
CA SER A 295 2.56 -11.23 -26.90
C SER A 295 1.40 -11.89 -27.65
N LYS A 296 0.21 -11.28 -27.61
CA LYS A 296 -1.03 -11.78 -28.24
C LYS A 296 -1.34 -11.16 -29.62
N PHE A 297 -0.93 -9.90 -29.84
CA PHE A 297 -1.31 -9.13 -31.02
C PHE A 297 -0.13 -8.64 -31.88
N GLY A 298 1.10 -8.84 -31.42
CA GLY A 298 2.33 -8.36 -32.06
C GLY A 298 2.73 -6.96 -31.60
N ALA A 299 4.04 -6.72 -31.48
CA ALA A 299 4.60 -5.50 -30.88
C ALA A 299 4.21 -4.20 -31.61
N ILE A 300 4.23 -4.19 -32.94
CA ILE A 300 3.90 -2.98 -33.73
C ILE A 300 2.45 -2.58 -33.53
N ARG A 301 1.51 -3.54 -33.65
CA ARG A 301 0.08 -3.29 -33.48
C ARG A 301 -0.25 -2.88 -32.05
N ALA A 302 0.33 -3.57 -31.07
CA ALA A 302 0.20 -3.24 -29.66
C ALA A 302 0.68 -1.82 -29.35
N SER A 303 1.89 -1.47 -29.78
CA SER A 303 2.47 -0.13 -29.58
C SER A 303 1.62 0.96 -30.24
N SER A 304 1.19 0.74 -31.48
CA SER A 304 0.36 1.69 -32.22
C SER A 304 -0.99 1.93 -31.54
N GLU A 305 -1.71 0.88 -31.12
CA GLU A 305 -3.03 1.06 -30.51
C GLU A 305 -2.93 1.61 -29.09
N LEU A 306 -1.90 1.22 -28.32
CA LEU A 306 -1.65 1.81 -27.01
C LEU A 306 -1.33 3.30 -27.12
N ALA A 307 -0.48 3.71 -28.07
CA ALA A 307 -0.17 5.12 -28.32
C ALA A 307 -1.40 5.93 -28.74
N LYS A 308 -2.31 5.35 -29.54
CA LYS A 308 -3.60 5.98 -29.88
C LYS A 308 -4.47 6.17 -28.64
N ALA A 309 -4.64 5.14 -27.83
CA ALA A 309 -5.42 5.22 -26.59
C ALA A 309 -4.82 6.25 -25.61
N THR A 310 -3.48 6.30 -25.47
CA THR A 310 -2.78 7.33 -24.70
C THR A 310 -3.06 8.74 -25.22
N LYS A 311 -2.99 8.95 -26.55
CA LYS A 311 -3.31 10.25 -27.16
C LYS A 311 -4.76 10.65 -26.92
N GLU A 312 -5.70 9.71 -27.05
CA GLU A 312 -7.12 9.91 -26.77
C GLU A 312 -7.33 10.33 -25.31
N PHE A 313 -6.73 9.63 -24.34
CA PHE A 313 -6.78 9.97 -22.92
C PHE A 313 -6.34 11.41 -22.64
N ILE A 314 -5.18 11.79 -23.17
CA ILE A 314 -4.60 13.13 -22.99
C ILE A 314 -5.54 14.18 -23.63
N SER A 315 -6.00 13.92 -24.87
CA SER A 315 -6.91 14.83 -25.59
C SER A 315 -8.31 14.94 -24.96
N ALA A 316 -8.69 13.96 -24.15
CA ALA A 316 -9.93 13.91 -23.39
C ALA A 316 -9.79 14.47 -21.97
N LYS A 317 -8.62 15.05 -21.64
CA LYS A 317 -8.30 15.59 -20.30
C LYS A 317 -8.52 14.55 -19.19
N GLY A 318 -8.21 13.29 -19.48
CA GLY A 318 -8.29 12.18 -18.52
C GLY A 318 -9.67 11.60 -18.28
N ASN A 319 -10.54 11.62 -19.29
CA ASN A 319 -11.78 10.85 -19.35
C ASN A 319 -12.02 10.36 -20.78
N ILE A 320 -11.49 9.18 -21.12
CA ILE A 320 -11.58 8.62 -22.48
C ILE A 320 -13.02 8.49 -22.95
N LYS A 321 -13.97 8.16 -22.04
CA LYS A 321 -15.37 7.90 -22.37
C LYS A 321 -16.02 9.02 -23.19
N VAL A 322 -15.65 10.27 -22.94
CA VAL A 322 -16.19 11.46 -23.66
C VAL A 322 -15.82 11.47 -25.15
N ARG A 323 -14.74 10.77 -25.53
CA ARG A 323 -14.27 10.65 -26.93
C ARG A 323 -14.75 9.38 -27.61
N LEU A 324 -15.31 8.42 -26.87
CA LEU A 324 -15.81 7.18 -27.46
C LEU A 324 -17.11 7.47 -28.20
N THR A 325 -17.12 7.21 -29.51
CA THR A 325 -18.32 7.35 -30.36
C THR A 325 -18.90 6.00 -30.77
N ASN A 326 -18.15 4.91 -30.59
CA ASN A 326 -18.58 3.57 -30.92
C ASN A 326 -19.38 2.97 -29.75
N LEU A 327 -20.62 2.55 -30.01
CA LEU A 327 -21.50 1.94 -29.00
C LEU A 327 -20.88 0.70 -28.35
N ASP A 328 -20.20 -0.14 -29.14
CA ASP A 328 -19.51 -1.33 -28.63
C ASP A 328 -18.35 -0.97 -27.69
N GLU A 329 -17.67 0.16 -27.91
CA GLU A 329 -16.59 0.62 -27.02
C GLU A 329 -17.17 1.22 -25.73
N ILE A 330 -18.29 1.95 -25.84
CA ILE A 330 -18.99 2.50 -24.68
C ILE A 330 -19.54 1.38 -23.79
N ASP A 331 -20.11 0.33 -24.39
CA ASP A 331 -20.65 -0.82 -23.65
C ASP A 331 -19.55 -1.59 -22.92
N ALA A 332 -18.44 -1.89 -23.63
CA ALA A 332 -17.27 -2.51 -22.99
C ALA A 332 -16.69 -1.64 -21.87
N PHE A 333 -16.65 -0.32 -22.06
CA PHE A 333 -16.19 0.62 -21.04
C PHE A 333 -17.09 0.61 -19.80
N ASN A 334 -18.42 0.59 -19.99
CA ASN A 334 -19.36 0.49 -18.87
C ASN A 334 -19.21 -0.85 -18.15
N GLN A 335 -19.03 -1.96 -18.88
CA GLN A 335 -18.76 -3.26 -18.27
C GLN A 335 -17.51 -3.25 -17.39
N TRP A 336 -16.40 -2.63 -17.85
CA TRP A 336 -15.18 -2.50 -17.05
C TRP A 336 -15.32 -1.54 -15.86
N TYR A 337 -16.17 -0.53 -15.99
CA TYR A 337 -16.50 0.35 -14.88
C TYR A 337 -17.27 -0.42 -13.80
N ASP A 338 -18.29 -1.17 -14.20
CA ASP A 338 -19.15 -1.97 -13.33
C ASP A 338 -18.39 -3.13 -12.66
N SER A 339 -17.41 -3.72 -13.36
CA SER A 339 -16.54 -4.76 -12.77
C SER A 339 -15.51 -4.21 -11.78
N GLY A 340 -15.44 -2.88 -11.62
CA GLY A 340 -14.46 -2.21 -10.76
C GLY A 340 -13.04 -2.19 -11.34
N LEU A 341 -12.86 -2.60 -12.61
CA LEU A 341 -11.57 -2.52 -13.29
C LEU A 341 -11.09 -1.07 -13.31
N LEU A 342 -11.95 -0.11 -13.68
CA LEU A 342 -11.57 1.30 -13.87
C LEU A 342 -11.69 2.18 -12.62
N ASP A 343 -12.43 1.75 -11.59
CA ASP A 343 -12.87 2.60 -10.46
C ASP A 343 -12.30 2.21 -9.08
N SER A 344 -11.37 1.26 -9.03
CA SER A 344 -10.88 0.66 -7.76
C SER A 344 -10.29 1.67 -6.74
N THR A 345 -9.85 2.84 -7.20
CA THR A 345 -9.26 3.91 -6.38
C THR A 345 -10.30 4.77 -5.66
N ASN A 346 -11.49 5.00 -6.24
CA ASN A 346 -12.54 5.83 -5.62
C ASN A 346 -13.11 5.20 -4.33
N ALA A 347 -13.10 3.87 -4.24
CA ALA A 347 -13.49 3.15 -3.02
C ALA A 347 -12.58 3.46 -1.82
N HIS A 348 -11.30 3.73 -2.05
CA HIS A 348 -10.34 4.09 -1.00
C HIS A 348 -10.56 5.52 -0.50
N ASP A 349 -10.89 6.45 -1.39
CA ASP A 349 -11.19 7.83 -1.04
C ASP A 349 -12.51 7.92 -0.23
N LEU A 350 -13.53 7.16 -0.64
CA LEU A 350 -14.79 7.06 0.09
C LEU A 350 -14.60 6.46 1.50
N ALA A 351 -13.75 5.45 1.64
CA ALA A 351 -13.39 4.88 2.94
C ALA A 351 -12.64 5.91 3.82
N GLY A 352 -11.75 6.71 3.24
CA GLY A 352 -11.09 7.82 3.93
C GLY A 352 -12.07 8.89 4.42
N MET A 353 -13.05 9.26 3.60
CA MET A 353 -14.12 10.20 3.97
C MET A 353 -15.03 9.66 5.08
N ALA A 354 -15.34 8.36 5.06
CA ALA A 354 -16.12 7.70 6.12
C ALA A 354 -15.41 7.72 7.48
N GLU A 355 -14.08 7.58 7.49
CA GLU A 355 -13.27 7.55 8.71
C GLU A 355 -12.94 8.96 9.27
N GLY A 356 -12.97 10.01 8.45
CA GLY A 356 -12.54 11.36 8.83
C GLY A 356 -13.63 12.31 9.38
N GLN A 357 -13.26 13.25 10.25
CA GLN A 357 -14.09 14.37 10.70
C GLN A 357 -14.22 15.49 9.66
N SER A 358 -15.17 15.44 8.72
CA SER A 358 -15.30 16.46 7.65
C SER A 358 -15.30 17.93 8.14
N TRP A 359 -15.82 18.21 9.35
CA TRP A 359 -16.03 19.55 9.87
C TRP A 359 -14.86 20.15 10.68
N LYS A 360 -13.79 19.37 10.94
CA LYS A 360 -12.57 19.83 11.63
C LYS A 360 -11.31 19.76 10.77
N TYR A 361 -11.44 19.34 9.51
CA TYR A 361 -10.33 19.42 8.56
C TYR A 361 -10.14 20.85 8.10
N SER A 362 -8.92 21.36 8.23
CA SER A 362 -8.53 22.62 7.61
C SER A 362 -8.85 22.58 6.11
N PRO A 363 -9.39 23.66 5.51
CA PRO A 363 -9.59 23.76 4.06
C PRO A 363 -8.33 23.43 3.24
N ALA A 364 -7.14 23.63 3.83
CA ALA A 364 -5.87 23.24 3.21
C ALA A 364 -5.68 21.72 3.15
N TYR A 365 -6.12 20.98 4.17
CA TYR A 365 -6.04 19.51 4.20
C TYR A 365 -7.05 18.86 3.24
N GLU A 366 -8.24 19.42 3.08
CA GLU A 366 -9.25 18.92 2.14
C GLU A 366 -8.82 19.14 0.68
N LYS A 367 -8.31 20.34 0.34
CA LYS A 367 -7.68 20.59 -0.97
C LYS A 367 -6.50 19.66 -1.21
N PHE A 368 -5.72 19.38 -0.16
CA PHE A 368 -4.60 18.46 -0.20
C PHE A 368 -5.02 17.01 -0.51
N SER A 369 -5.98 16.45 0.25
CA SER A 369 -6.45 15.09 0.03
C SER A 369 -7.10 14.94 -1.34
N GLY A 370 -7.87 15.95 -1.77
CA GLY A 370 -8.51 15.96 -3.08
C GLY A 370 -7.50 15.99 -4.24
N TRP A 371 -6.46 16.82 -4.17
CA TRP A 371 -5.40 16.83 -5.19
C TRP A 371 -4.59 15.54 -5.22
N MET A 372 -4.29 14.96 -4.05
CA MET A 372 -3.58 13.69 -3.93
C MET A 372 -4.35 12.51 -4.51
N SER A 373 -5.62 12.38 -4.11
CA SER A 373 -6.56 11.41 -4.66
C SER A 373 -6.61 11.57 -6.18
N ALA A 374 -6.80 12.80 -6.69
CA ALA A 374 -6.87 13.06 -8.12
C ALA A 374 -5.62 12.63 -8.88
N LEU A 375 -4.40 12.89 -8.38
CA LEU A 375 -3.16 12.50 -9.07
C LEU A 375 -3.01 10.99 -9.20
N PHE A 376 -3.15 10.25 -8.10
CA PHE A 376 -3.00 8.78 -8.13
C PHE A 376 -4.17 8.11 -8.85
N HIS A 377 -5.40 8.60 -8.65
CA HIS A 377 -6.56 8.16 -9.40
C HIS A 377 -6.35 8.36 -10.91
N LYS A 378 -5.88 9.53 -11.36
CA LYS A 378 -5.65 9.77 -12.79
C LYS A 378 -4.52 8.93 -13.38
N ALA A 379 -3.46 8.63 -12.62
CA ALA A 379 -2.43 7.69 -13.07
C ALA A 379 -2.98 6.27 -13.23
N GLU A 380 -3.78 5.81 -12.27
CA GLU A 380 -4.42 4.48 -12.32
C GLU A 380 -5.42 4.39 -13.48
N VAL A 381 -6.30 5.39 -13.62
CA VAL A 381 -7.28 5.46 -14.70
C VAL A 381 -6.57 5.54 -16.06
N PHE A 382 -5.49 6.33 -16.19
CA PHE A 382 -4.68 6.35 -17.42
C PHE A 382 -4.19 4.95 -17.79
N ASN A 383 -3.55 4.28 -16.84
CA ASN A 383 -2.98 2.95 -17.03
C ASN A 383 -4.05 1.95 -17.47
N ARG A 384 -5.16 1.90 -16.74
CA ARG A 384 -6.22 0.91 -16.96
C ARG A 384 -7.07 1.20 -18.19
N GLU A 385 -7.54 2.42 -18.38
CA GLU A 385 -8.36 2.77 -19.55
C GLU A 385 -7.59 2.58 -20.85
N THR A 386 -6.32 3.02 -20.91
CA THR A 386 -5.54 2.91 -22.14
C THR A 386 -5.19 1.46 -22.47
N THR A 387 -4.88 0.64 -21.46
CA THR A 387 -4.61 -0.80 -21.65
C THR A 387 -5.88 -1.55 -22.07
N ALA A 388 -6.99 -1.32 -21.39
CA ALA A 388 -8.26 -1.99 -21.67
C ALA A 388 -8.75 -1.63 -23.08
N LEU A 389 -8.78 -0.35 -23.44
CA LEU A 389 -9.23 0.11 -24.74
C LEU A 389 -8.32 -0.37 -25.88
N ALA A 390 -7.00 -0.29 -25.71
CA ALA A 390 -6.06 -0.79 -26.72
C ALA A 390 -6.22 -2.30 -26.94
N THR A 391 -6.36 -3.06 -25.85
CA THR A 391 -6.59 -4.51 -25.92
C THR A 391 -7.90 -4.85 -26.60
N TYR A 392 -8.98 -4.16 -26.23
CA TYR A 392 -10.31 -4.36 -26.81
C TYR A 392 -10.30 -4.10 -28.31
N ARG A 393 -9.75 -2.96 -28.76
CA ARG A 393 -9.65 -2.63 -30.18
C ARG A 393 -8.84 -3.66 -30.96
N LEU A 394 -7.74 -4.15 -30.39
CA LEU A 394 -6.92 -5.20 -31.01
C LEU A 394 -7.64 -6.55 -31.08
N ALA A 395 -8.38 -6.91 -30.03
CA ALA A 395 -9.20 -8.13 -29.98
C ALA A 395 -10.32 -8.09 -31.02
N ARG A 396 -11.04 -6.97 -31.13
CA ARG A 396 -12.07 -6.74 -32.16
C ARG A 396 -11.48 -6.81 -33.56
N LYS A 397 -10.32 -6.20 -33.81
CA LYS A 397 -9.59 -6.31 -35.09
C LYS A 397 -9.13 -7.72 -35.43
N LYS A 398 -8.92 -8.58 -34.43
CA LYS A 398 -8.59 -10.01 -34.60
C LYS A 398 -9.84 -10.87 -34.85
N GLY A 399 -11.04 -10.28 -34.87
CA GLY A 399 -12.31 -10.97 -35.12
C GLY A 399 -12.95 -11.58 -33.88
N MET A 400 -12.51 -11.21 -32.67
CA MET A 400 -13.12 -11.71 -31.42
C MET A 400 -14.51 -11.07 -31.20
N SER A 401 -15.42 -11.80 -30.55
CA SER A 401 -16.74 -11.27 -30.18
C SER A 401 -16.58 -10.11 -29.18
N HIS A 402 -17.64 -9.31 -29.02
CA HIS A 402 -17.63 -8.17 -28.09
C HIS A 402 -17.31 -8.62 -26.66
N ASP A 403 -18.06 -9.59 -26.15
CA ASP A 403 -17.88 -10.17 -24.80
C ASP A 403 -16.48 -10.78 -24.61
N GLN A 404 -15.99 -11.54 -25.58
CA GLN A 404 -14.63 -12.11 -25.51
C GLN A 404 -13.55 -11.03 -25.51
N SER A 405 -13.75 -9.95 -26.28
CA SER A 405 -12.83 -8.83 -26.36
C SER A 405 -12.82 -8.03 -25.06
N ALA A 406 -14.00 -7.78 -24.47
CA ALA A 406 -14.15 -7.07 -23.21
C ALA A 406 -13.52 -7.86 -22.05
N LYS A 407 -13.78 -9.17 -21.95
CA LYS A 407 -13.15 -10.05 -20.95
C LYS A 407 -11.64 -10.17 -21.12
N LEU A 408 -11.14 -10.24 -22.36
CA LEU A 408 -9.71 -10.26 -22.61
C LEU A 408 -9.04 -8.95 -22.20
N ALA A 409 -9.67 -7.81 -22.51
CA ALA A 409 -9.20 -6.49 -22.09
C ALA A 409 -9.15 -6.36 -20.57
N GLU A 410 -10.19 -6.80 -19.88
CA GLU A 410 -10.23 -6.84 -18.42
C GLU A 410 -9.09 -7.69 -17.84
N LYS A 411 -8.94 -8.92 -18.34
CA LYS A 411 -7.88 -9.83 -17.90
C LYS A 411 -6.48 -9.24 -18.09
N LEU A 412 -6.15 -8.75 -19.29
CA LEU A 412 -4.84 -8.17 -19.55
C LEU A 412 -4.58 -6.92 -18.72
N THR A 413 -5.61 -6.14 -18.42
CA THR A 413 -5.48 -4.94 -17.60
C THR A 413 -5.19 -5.30 -16.14
N TRP A 414 -5.89 -6.27 -15.56
CA TRP A 414 -5.59 -6.79 -14.22
C TRP A 414 -4.21 -7.41 -14.13
N ASP A 415 -3.82 -8.20 -15.12
CA ASP A 415 -2.51 -8.86 -15.14
C ASP A 415 -1.36 -7.84 -15.33
N ALA A 416 -1.58 -6.76 -16.08
CA ALA A 416 -0.55 -5.76 -16.36
C ALA A 416 -0.39 -4.71 -15.24
N HIS A 417 -1.50 -4.24 -14.67
CA HIS A 417 -1.49 -3.19 -13.63
C HIS A 417 -1.59 -3.72 -12.21
N PHE A 418 -1.80 -5.02 -12.06
CA PHE A 418 -1.97 -5.73 -10.79
C PHE A 418 -3.19 -5.27 -9.97
N ASP A 419 -3.53 -6.08 -8.97
CA ASP A 419 -4.47 -5.71 -7.91
C ASP A 419 -3.70 -5.36 -6.63
N TYR A 420 -3.93 -4.16 -6.11
CA TYR A 420 -3.33 -3.65 -4.87
C TYR A 420 -4.27 -3.76 -3.66
N SER A 421 -5.43 -4.37 -3.83
CA SER A 421 -6.36 -4.68 -2.75
C SER A 421 -5.68 -5.50 -1.67
N ASN A 422 -6.14 -5.38 -0.42
CA ASN A 422 -5.58 -6.17 0.68
C ASN A 422 -5.76 -7.68 0.47
N VAL A 423 -6.72 -8.10 -0.37
CA VAL A 423 -6.98 -9.51 -0.70
C VAL A 423 -5.84 -10.10 -1.53
N ASN A 424 -5.22 -9.32 -2.42
CA ASN A 424 -4.15 -9.79 -3.28
C ASN A 424 -2.76 -9.83 -2.59
N ARG A 425 -2.63 -9.22 -1.40
CA ARG A 425 -1.40 -9.33 -0.58
C ARG A 425 -1.13 -10.78 -0.21
N ALA A 426 0.13 -11.18 -0.24
CA ALA A 426 0.55 -12.48 0.25
C ALA A 426 0.17 -12.63 1.74
N ARG A 427 -0.23 -13.84 2.16
CA ARG A 427 -0.76 -14.10 3.51
C ARG A 427 0.18 -13.63 4.62
N TYR A 428 1.49 -13.78 4.45
CA TYR A 428 2.48 -13.31 5.44
C TYR A 428 2.52 -11.77 5.56
N MET A 429 2.10 -11.02 4.54
CA MET A 429 2.02 -9.55 4.53
C MET A 429 0.69 -9.01 5.10
N GLN A 430 -0.27 -9.88 5.41
CA GLN A 430 -1.61 -9.47 5.86
C GLN A 430 -1.70 -9.20 7.37
N SER A 431 -0.76 -9.69 8.19
CA SER A 431 -0.77 -9.43 9.63
C SER A 431 -0.57 -7.93 9.91
N PRO A 432 -1.11 -7.35 11.00
CA PRO A 432 -0.96 -5.92 11.29
C PRO A 432 0.48 -5.41 11.27
N VAL A 433 1.41 -6.18 11.86
CA VAL A 433 2.85 -5.82 11.91
C VAL A 433 3.46 -5.92 10.52
N MET A 434 3.21 -7.02 9.81
CA MET A 434 3.78 -7.21 8.47
C MET A 434 3.19 -6.25 7.45
N LYS A 435 1.94 -5.82 7.61
CA LYS A 435 1.31 -4.80 6.77
C LYS A 435 2.04 -3.46 6.88
N VAL A 436 2.49 -3.10 8.07
CA VAL A 436 3.34 -1.90 8.30
C VAL A 436 4.73 -2.11 7.70
N ALA A 437 5.39 -3.23 8.03
CA ALA A 437 6.74 -3.53 7.54
C ALA A 437 6.82 -3.56 6.00
N THR A 438 5.79 -4.12 5.36
CA THR A 438 5.75 -4.40 3.91
C THR A 438 4.82 -3.46 3.13
N GLN A 439 4.48 -2.29 3.69
CA GLN A 439 3.47 -1.38 3.15
C GLN A 439 3.62 -1.10 1.64
N PHE A 440 4.85 -0.91 1.15
CA PHE A 440 5.17 -0.60 -0.25
C PHE A 440 5.73 -1.78 -1.05
N LYS A 441 5.63 -3.02 -0.55
CA LYS A 441 6.19 -4.21 -1.19
C LYS A 441 5.21 -4.99 -2.07
N GLN A 442 3.99 -4.49 -2.28
CA GLN A 442 3.02 -5.15 -3.17
C GLN A 442 3.48 -5.16 -4.63
N TYR A 443 4.07 -4.07 -5.13
CA TYR A 443 4.68 -4.05 -6.46
C TYR A 443 5.79 -5.09 -6.57
N SER A 444 6.70 -5.13 -5.59
CA SER A 444 7.76 -6.14 -5.51
C SER A 444 7.21 -7.56 -5.53
N GLN A 445 6.14 -7.84 -4.76
CA GLN A 445 5.46 -9.14 -4.75
C GLN A 445 4.92 -9.52 -6.13
N ASN A 446 4.12 -8.65 -6.74
CA ASN A 446 3.44 -8.94 -8.00
C ASN A 446 4.42 -9.04 -9.16
N MET A 447 5.41 -8.15 -9.20
CA MET A 447 6.44 -8.16 -10.23
C MET A 447 7.36 -9.38 -10.11
N THR A 448 7.79 -9.75 -8.89
CA THR A 448 8.53 -11.01 -8.68
C THR A 448 7.72 -12.21 -9.14
N TYR A 449 6.42 -12.29 -8.79
CA TYR A 449 5.56 -13.38 -9.25
C TYR A 449 5.44 -13.40 -10.78
N TYR A 450 5.17 -12.25 -11.41
CA TYR A 450 5.06 -12.11 -12.86
C TYR A 450 6.33 -12.58 -13.59
N LEU A 451 7.50 -12.09 -13.17
CA LEU A 451 8.79 -12.46 -13.77
C LEU A 451 9.08 -13.95 -13.59
N MET A 452 8.93 -14.48 -12.37
CA MET A 452 9.20 -15.89 -12.07
C MET A 452 8.21 -16.83 -12.77
N ARG A 453 6.92 -16.48 -12.78
CA ARG A 453 5.89 -17.24 -13.49
C ARG A 453 6.17 -17.27 -14.98
N ASN A 454 6.46 -16.12 -15.61
CA ASN A 454 6.75 -16.08 -17.04
C ASN A 454 8.07 -16.77 -17.39
N ALA A 455 9.09 -16.69 -16.53
CA ALA A 455 10.30 -17.49 -16.69
C ALA A 455 9.99 -18.99 -16.63
N PHE A 456 9.23 -19.44 -15.63
CA PHE A 456 8.81 -20.83 -15.49
C PHE A 456 7.99 -21.31 -16.70
N LEU A 457 6.95 -20.57 -17.09
CA LEU A 457 6.07 -20.92 -18.21
C LEU A 457 6.80 -20.85 -19.56
N SER A 458 7.79 -19.99 -19.72
CA SER A 458 8.60 -19.95 -20.95
C SER A 458 9.39 -21.24 -21.19
N MET A 459 9.69 -21.99 -20.12
CA MET A 459 10.41 -23.27 -20.16
C MET A 459 9.47 -24.48 -20.08
N LYS A 460 8.51 -24.45 -19.15
CA LYS A 460 7.65 -25.58 -18.77
C LYS A 460 6.16 -25.38 -19.08
N GLY A 461 5.79 -24.36 -19.86
CA GLY A 461 4.41 -24.12 -20.28
C GLY A 461 3.80 -25.36 -20.95
N MET A 462 2.50 -25.58 -20.74
CA MET A 462 1.82 -26.79 -21.21
C MET A 462 1.72 -26.81 -22.74
N THR A 463 1.55 -25.64 -23.36
CA THR A 463 1.45 -25.48 -24.82
C THR A 463 2.61 -24.67 -25.39
N SER A 464 2.90 -24.84 -26.68
CA SER A 464 3.91 -24.02 -27.39
C SER A 464 3.53 -22.54 -27.42
N GLU A 465 2.23 -22.26 -27.55
CA GLU A 465 1.67 -20.91 -27.52
C GLU A 465 1.89 -20.24 -26.17
N GLU A 466 1.61 -20.95 -25.06
CA GLU A 466 1.83 -20.45 -23.70
C GLU A 466 3.32 -20.17 -23.45
N ARG A 467 4.23 -21.04 -23.90
CA ARG A 467 5.67 -20.80 -23.80
C ARG A 467 6.11 -19.56 -24.59
N SER A 468 5.60 -19.40 -25.80
CA SER A 468 5.90 -18.26 -26.68
C SER A 468 5.36 -16.96 -26.09
N GLU A 469 4.13 -16.97 -25.58
CA GLU A 469 3.51 -15.84 -24.90
C GLU A 469 4.30 -15.41 -23.67
N ALA A 470 4.62 -16.35 -22.78
CA ALA A 470 5.40 -16.10 -21.57
C ALA A 470 6.81 -15.58 -21.89
N ARG A 471 7.47 -16.12 -22.93
CA ARG A 471 8.78 -15.63 -23.38
C ARG A 471 8.70 -14.21 -23.90
N LYS A 472 7.70 -13.88 -24.73
CA LYS A 472 7.50 -12.52 -25.25
C LYS A 472 7.20 -11.53 -24.13
N GLN A 473 6.38 -11.92 -23.15
CA GLN A 473 6.10 -11.10 -21.97
C GLN A 473 7.36 -10.86 -21.14
N LEU A 474 8.13 -11.91 -20.82
CA LEU A 474 9.36 -11.80 -20.04
C LEU A 474 10.41 -10.95 -20.76
N VAL A 475 10.77 -11.32 -22.00
CA VAL A 475 11.80 -10.63 -22.79
C VAL A 475 11.35 -9.21 -23.11
N GLY A 476 10.07 -8.99 -23.44
CA GLY A 476 9.52 -7.66 -23.69
C GLY A 476 9.56 -6.78 -22.44
N THR A 477 9.21 -7.31 -21.27
CA THR A 477 9.25 -6.55 -20.00
C THR A 477 10.68 -6.17 -19.64
N LEU A 478 11.61 -7.13 -19.70
CA LEU A 478 13.03 -6.86 -19.45
C LEU A 478 13.59 -5.90 -20.49
N GLY A 479 13.25 -6.06 -21.78
CA GLY A 479 13.69 -5.17 -22.86
C GLY A 479 13.18 -3.73 -22.69
N MET A 480 11.91 -3.54 -22.34
CA MET A 480 11.36 -2.20 -22.07
C MET A 480 11.96 -1.58 -20.80
N THR A 481 12.20 -2.39 -19.77
CA THR A 481 12.90 -1.96 -18.55
C THR A 481 14.33 -1.51 -18.87
N ALA A 482 15.07 -2.29 -19.67
CA ALA A 482 16.42 -1.95 -20.12
C ALA A 482 16.43 -0.70 -21.01
N LEU A 483 15.43 -0.53 -21.87
CA LEU A 483 15.32 0.68 -22.69
C LEU A 483 15.12 1.93 -21.83
N LEU A 484 14.22 1.87 -20.84
CA LEU A 484 13.86 3.03 -20.02
C LEU A 484 14.86 3.30 -18.89
N GLY A 485 15.36 2.27 -18.23
CA GLY A 485 16.21 2.37 -17.03
C GLY A 485 17.61 1.78 -17.19
N GLY A 486 17.95 1.27 -18.38
CA GLY A 486 19.24 0.69 -18.67
C GLY A 486 19.45 -0.69 -18.05
N VAL A 487 20.64 -1.25 -18.26
CA VAL A 487 21.04 -2.55 -17.70
C VAL A 487 21.07 -2.55 -16.17
N SER A 488 21.25 -1.38 -15.53
CA SER A 488 21.18 -1.24 -14.07
C SER A 488 19.76 -1.36 -13.50
N ALA A 489 18.72 -1.25 -14.35
CA ALA A 489 17.33 -1.48 -13.96
C ALA A 489 16.91 -2.96 -14.08
N LEU A 490 17.76 -3.83 -14.62
CA LEU A 490 17.48 -5.26 -14.76
C LEU A 490 17.81 -6.02 -13.46
N PRO A 491 17.12 -7.13 -13.17
CA PRO A 491 17.32 -7.91 -11.95
C PRO A 491 18.60 -8.77 -12.03
N LEU A 492 19.77 -8.12 -12.10
CA LEU A 492 21.08 -8.73 -12.29
C LEU A 492 21.85 -8.95 -10.98
N SER A 493 21.33 -8.47 -9.83
CA SER A 493 21.97 -8.66 -8.50
C SER A 493 22.29 -10.11 -8.18
N LEU A 494 21.47 -11.08 -8.59
CA LEU A 494 21.79 -12.50 -8.36
C LEU A 494 23.03 -12.94 -9.14
N VAL A 495 23.18 -12.46 -10.37
CA VAL A 495 24.34 -12.77 -11.23
C VAL A 495 25.58 -12.10 -10.66
N TYR A 496 25.47 -10.82 -10.29
CA TYR A 496 26.56 -10.08 -9.65
C TYR A 496 26.97 -10.71 -8.33
N GLY A 497 26.02 -11.00 -7.44
CA GLY A 497 26.27 -11.65 -6.16
C GLY A 497 26.87 -13.05 -6.28
N LEU A 498 26.48 -13.85 -7.28
CA LEU A 498 27.12 -15.14 -7.55
C LEU A 498 28.58 -14.91 -7.98
N ALA A 499 28.82 -14.00 -8.91
CA ALA A 499 30.17 -13.70 -9.37
C ALA A 499 31.05 -13.14 -8.24
N ASP A 500 30.51 -12.25 -7.41
CA ASP A 500 31.19 -11.73 -6.22
C ASP A 500 31.51 -12.85 -5.21
N SER A 501 30.60 -13.81 -5.03
CA SER A 501 30.84 -14.97 -4.14
C SER A 501 31.92 -15.90 -4.68
N LEU A 502 31.97 -16.11 -6.01
CA LEU A 502 33.00 -16.89 -6.66
C LEU A 502 34.35 -16.17 -6.57
N ASN A 503 34.37 -14.85 -6.77
CA ASN A 503 35.56 -14.05 -6.58
C ASN A 503 36.02 -14.02 -5.11
N ALA A 504 35.12 -13.96 -4.14
CA ALA A 504 35.49 -14.06 -2.73
C ALA A 504 36.05 -15.44 -2.34
N ALA A 505 35.62 -16.50 -3.02
CA ALA A 505 36.07 -17.87 -2.75
C ALA A 505 37.36 -18.25 -3.50
N PHE A 506 37.53 -17.77 -4.73
CA PHE A 506 38.59 -18.19 -5.64
C PHE A 506 39.46 -17.05 -6.18
N GLY A 507 39.04 -15.80 -6.00
CA GLY A 507 39.73 -14.61 -6.47
C GLY A 507 40.89 -14.20 -5.55
N GLY A 508 41.69 -13.25 -6.03
CA GLY A 508 42.79 -12.70 -5.25
C GLY A 508 42.28 -11.71 -4.20
N ASP A 509 42.55 -11.98 -2.92
CA ASP A 509 42.15 -11.14 -1.78
C ASP A 509 42.57 -9.64 -1.86
N ASP A 510 43.49 -9.30 -2.76
CA ASP A 510 44.11 -7.98 -2.84
C ASP A 510 43.53 -7.09 -3.97
N GLU A 511 42.65 -7.64 -4.82
CA GLU A 511 41.89 -6.89 -5.83
C GLU A 511 40.45 -6.69 -5.36
N PRO A 512 40.00 -5.45 -5.06
CA PRO A 512 38.60 -5.17 -4.86
C PRO A 512 37.90 -5.37 -6.20
N TRP A 513 37.06 -6.40 -6.27
CA TRP A 513 36.31 -6.73 -7.47
C TRP A 513 34.84 -6.85 -7.07
N GLU A 514 34.01 -6.02 -7.69
CA GLU A 514 32.56 -6.00 -7.54
C GLU A 514 31.98 -6.05 -8.94
N ALA A 515 31.26 -7.14 -9.24
CA ALA A 515 30.86 -7.48 -10.60
C ALA A 515 30.08 -6.38 -11.31
N GLU A 516 29.21 -5.66 -10.60
CA GLU A 516 28.43 -4.55 -11.16
C GLU A 516 29.32 -3.35 -11.52
N THR A 517 30.21 -2.96 -10.61
CA THR A 517 31.12 -1.83 -10.80
C THR A 517 32.10 -2.11 -11.95
N GLU A 518 32.64 -3.31 -12.02
CA GLU A 518 33.53 -3.75 -13.10
C GLU A 518 32.82 -3.81 -14.45
N PHE A 519 31.59 -4.32 -14.49
CA PHE A 519 30.80 -4.32 -15.72
C PHE A 519 30.53 -2.90 -16.23
N LYS A 520 30.16 -1.96 -15.36
CA LYS A 520 29.96 -0.54 -15.72
C LYS A 520 31.26 0.12 -16.20
N THR A 521 32.38 -0.19 -15.54
CA THR A 521 33.71 0.33 -15.89
C THR A 521 34.14 -0.19 -17.25
N TYR A 522 34.03 -1.51 -17.48
CA TYR A 522 34.30 -2.13 -18.78
C TYR A 522 33.47 -1.53 -19.91
N LEU A 523 32.17 -1.30 -19.70
CA LEU A 523 31.33 -0.63 -20.70
C LEU A 523 31.84 0.78 -21.02
N SER A 524 32.26 1.53 -19.99
CA SER A 524 32.80 2.88 -20.13
C SER A 524 34.13 2.90 -20.87
N ASP A 525 35.00 1.93 -20.60
CA ASP A 525 36.31 1.80 -21.25
C ASP A 525 36.20 1.40 -22.73
N VAL A 526 35.27 0.50 -23.08
CA VAL A 526 35.13 -0.01 -24.45
C VAL A 526 34.32 0.92 -25.35
N LEU A 527 33.25 1.52 -24.83
CA LEU A 527 32.28 2.27 -25.62
C LEU A 527 32.39 3.79 -25.45
N GLY A 528 33.21 4.24 -24.50
CA GLY A 528 33.23 5.62 -24.04
C GLY A 528 32.07 5.93 -23.08
N GLU A 529 32.26 6.94 -22.25
CA GLU A 529 31.38 7.26 -21.12
C GLU A 529 29.95 7.59 -21.55
N ASP A 530 29.75 8.31 -22.65
CA ASP A 530 28.41 8.73 -23.11
C ASP A 530 27.54 7.56 -23.59
N ILE A 531 28.13 6.64 -24.36
CA ILE A 531 27.41 5.45 -24.85
C ILE A 531 27.18 4.49 -23.69
N ALA A 532 28.19 4.30 -22.83
CA ALA A 532 28.05 3.49 -21.62
C ALA A 532 26.94 4.01 -20.71
N ASN A 533 26.85 5.32 -20.47
CA ASN A 533 25.79 5.91 -19.64
C ASN A 533 24.39 5.62 -20.19
N LYS A 534 24.20 5.72 -21.51
CA LYS A 534 22.91 5.39 -22.15
C LYS A 534 22.56 3.91 -22.03
N ILE A 535 23.54 3.03 -22.04
CA ILE A 535 23.33 1.58 -21.83
C ILE A 535 23.03 1.31 -20.34
N ILE A 536 23.82 1.89 -19.44
CA ILE A 536 23.73 1.69 -17.98
C ILE A 536 22.39 2.21 -17.46
N TYR A 537 21.95 3.38 -17.92
CA TYR A 537 20.80 4.09 -17.36
C TYR A 537 19.58 4.20 -18.28
N GLY A 538 19.71 3.80 -19.55
CA GLY A 538 18.61 3.86 -20.52
C GLY A 538 18.25 5.28 -20.92
N VAL A 539 17.15 5.42 -21.67
CA VAL A 539 16.67 6.72 -22.14
C VAL A 539 16.12 7.61 -21.02
N GLY A 540 15.74 7.02 -19.88
CA GLY A 540 15.27 7.75 -18.69
C GLY A 540 16.40 8.30 -17.82
N GLY A 541 17.65 7.92 -18.09
CA GLY A 541 18.82 8.41 -17.37
C GLY A 541 18.90 7.95 -15.90
N ALA A 542 19.98 8.36 -15.23
CA ALA A 542 20.34 7.88 -13.89
C ALA A 542 19.34 8.32 -12.80
N GLY A 543 18.51 9.32 -13.05
CA GLY A 543 17.43 9.77 -12.15
C GLY A 543 16.20 8.87 -12.15
N MET A 544 15.87 8.28 -13.32
CA MET A 544 14.70 7.41 -13.50
C MET A 544 15.04 5.94 -13.25
N SER A 545 16.24 5.49 -13.67
CA SER A 545 16.67 4.09 -13.60
C SER A 545 16.41 3.41 -12.23
N PRO A 546 16.81 4.00 -11.08
CA PRO A 546 16.56 3.40 -9.76
C PRO A 546 15.09 3.34 -9.33
N ARG A 547 14.17 3.98 -10.06
CA ARG A 547 12.73 4.05 -9.74
C ARG A 547 11.91 3.03 -10.50
N ILE A 548 12.38 2.63 -11.69
CA ILE A 548 11.77 1.58 -12.51
C ILE A 548 12.56 0.27 -12.46
N SER A 549 13.64 0.23 -11.68
CA SER A 549 14.48 -0.94 -11.49
C SER A 549 13.68 -2.13 -10.96
N LEU A 550 13.90 -3.28 -11.59
CA LEU A 550 13.46 -4.60 -11.17
C LEU A 550 14.47 -5.23 -10.19
N ASP A 551 15.59 -4.55 -9.94
CA ASP A 551 16.60 -4.93 -8.96
C ASP A 551 16.36 -4.22 -7.61
N GLY A 552 16.81 -4.80 -6.50
CA GLY A 552 16.62 -4.22 -5.17
C GLY A 552 15.15 -4.01 -4.72
N MET A 553 14.17 -4.65 -5.39
CA MET A 553 12.73 -4.44 -5.11
C MET A 553 12.34 -4.79 -3.67
N TRP A 554 12.99 -5.79 -3.07
CA TRP A 554 12.71 -6.25 -1.70
C TRP A 554 13.58 -5.55 -0.67
N ILE A 555 14.87 -5.44 -0.95
CA ILE A 555 15.86 -4.82 -0.07
C ILE A 555 16.74 -3.96 -0.97
N ARG A 556 16.90 -2.69 -0.60
CA ARG A 556 17.82 -1.76 -1.29
C ARG A 556 19.22 -1.91 -0.71
N ASP A 557 20.23 -1.60 -1.51
CA ASP A 557 21.61 -1.60 -1.04
C ASP A 557 21.92 -0.38 -0.17
N PRO A 558 22.82 -0.54 0.83
CA PRO A 558 23.25 0.57 1.67
C PRO A 558 24.02 1.60 0.86
N ASN A 559 23.60 2.86 0.95
CA ASN A 559 24.42 3.98 0.52
C ASN A 559 25.58 4.14 1.52
N ARG A 560 26.77 3.66 1.13
CA ARG A 560 27.99 3.68 1.97
C ARG A 560 28.66 5.05 2.06
N ASP A 561 28.16 6.04 1.33
CA ASP A 561 28.60 7.45 1.41
C ASP A 561 28.07 8.17 2.67
N LEU A 562 27.15 7.56 3.44
CA LEU A 562 26.63 8.13 4.69
C LEU A 562 27.45 7.63 5.90
N GLU A 563 28.05 8.58 6.62
CA GLU A 563 28.89 8.35 7.79
C GLU A 563 28.13 7.65 8.94
N GLY A 564 28.78 6.66 9.54
CA GLY A 564 28.48 6.20 10.90
C GLY A 564 27.43 5.10 11.07
N ASP A 565 26.66 4.74 10.04
CA ASP A 565 25.68 3.66 10.18
C ASP A 565 26.30 2.27 9.96
N ASN A 566 26.13 1.40 10.94
CA ASN A 566 26.45 -0.03 10.79
C ASN A 566 25.55 -0.62 9.69
N VAL A 567 26.11 -1.44 8.79
CA VAL A 567 25.35 -2.16 7.75
C VAL A 567 24.12 -2.88 8.32
N TRP A 568 24.23 -3.38 9.57
CA TRP A 568 23.10 -3.97 10.27
C TRP A 568 21.96 -2.99 10.62
N SER A 569 22.26 -1.75 11.04
CA SER A 569 21.23 -0.75 11.34
C SER A 569 20.42 -0.41 10.09
N PHE A 570 21.08 -0.30 8.94
CA PHE A 570 20.44 -0.05 7.65
C PHE A 570 19.46 -1.17 7.25
N TYR A 571 19.86 -2.45 7.35
CA TYR A 571 18.94 -3.55 7.06
C TYR A 571 17.81 -3.66 8.08
N ALA A 572 18.09 -3.44 9.37
CA ALA A 572 17.07 -3.40 10.40
C ALA A 572 16.02 -2.31 10.14
N GLN A 573 16.44 -1.14 9.66
CA GLN A 573 15.54 -0.05 9.23
C GLN A 573 14.65 -0.50 8.06
N GLN A 574 15.22 -1.15 7.05
CA GLN A 574 14.42 -1.64 5.92
C GLN A 574 13.39 -2.70 6.34
N VAL A 575 13.76 -3.61 7.24
CA VAL A 575 12.86 -4.65 7.78
C VAL A 575 11.78 -4.06 8.67
N ALA A 576 12.10 -3.04 9.47
CA ALA A 576 11.13 -2.30 10.27
C ALA A 576 10.09 -1.54 9.42
N GLY A 577 10.36 -1.41 8.12
CA GLY A 577 9.46 -0.83 7.15
C GLY A 577 9.55 0.69 7.08
N PRO A 578 8.76 1.29 6.17
CA PRO A 578 8.88 2.70 5.81
C PRO A 578 8.66 3.67 6.97
N VAL A 579 7.77 3.35 7.92
CA VAL A 579 7.43 4.26 9.01
C VAL A 579 8.43 4.18 10.16
N LEU A 580 8.66 2.97 10.69
CA LEU A 580 9.54 2.78 11.85
C LEU A 580 11.02 2.92 11.47
N GLY A 581 11.44 2.33 10.35
CA GLY A 581 12.83 2.40 9.91
C GLY A 581 13.16 3.59 9.01
N GLY A 582 12.16 4.19 8.37
CA GLY A 582 12.32 5.39 7.54
C GLY A 582 11.99 6.67 8.30
N VAL A 583 10.70 6.92 8.54
CA VAL A 583 10.21 8.18 9.12
C VAL A 583 10.76 8.43 10.53
N ALA A 584 10.67 7.46 11.43
CA ALA A 584 11.10 7.65 12.82
C ALA A 584 12.62 7.85 12.94
N VAL A 585 13.42 7.06 12.20
CA VAL A 585 14.88 7.23 12.15
C VAL A 585 15.25 8.57 11.52
N GLN A 586 14.55 8.98 10.46
CA GLN A 586 14.77 10.28 9.85
C GLN A 586 14.47 11.41 10.84
N ALA A 587 13.41 11.31 11.65
CA ALA A 587 13.11 12.30 12.68
C ALA A 587 14.22 12.39 13.75
N ILE A 588 14.75 11.25 14.20
CA ILE A 588 15.89 11.20 15.14
C ILE A 588 17.12 11.87 14.53
N ARG A 589 17.51 11.50 13.30
CA ARG A 589 18.63 12.13 12.58
C ARG A 589 18.42 13.63 12.37
N SER A 590 17.17 14.06 12.19
CA SER A 590 16.84 15.48 12.01
C SER A 590 16.94 16.25 13.33
N GLY A 591 16.58 15.62 14.46
CA GLY A 591 16.83 16.18 15.79
C GLY A 591 18.32 16.38 16.05
N ASP A 592 19.14 15.40 15.69
CA ASP A 592 20.60 15.51 15.79
C ASP A 592 21.17 16.68 14.96
N LYS A 593 20.67 16.90 13.74
CA LYS A 593 21.04 18.07 12.92
C LYS A 593 20.70 19.41 13.58
N ALA A 594 19.54 19.49 14.24
CA ALA A 594 19.16 20.70 14.97
C ALA A 594 20.10 20.98 16.16
N LEU A 595 20.56 19.94 16.85
CA LEU A 595 21.56 20.06 17.92
C LEU A 595 22.92 20.56 17.40
N HIS A 596 23.26 20.22 16.16
CA HIS A 596 24.48 20.68 15.48
C HIS A 596 24.32 22.01 14.72
N GLY A 597 23.19 22.72 14.89
CA GLY A 597 22.95 24.05 14.33
C GLY A 597 22.42 24.08 12.88
N ASP A 598 22.18 22.93 12.25
CA ASP A 598 21.62 22.83 10.90
C ASP A 598 20.08 22.74 10.95
N TYR A 599 19.46 23.88 11.25
CA TYR A 599 18.00 23.98 11.40
C TYR A 599 17.25 23.74 10.08
N TYR A 600 17.80 24.19 8.94
CA TYR A 600 17.13 24.02 7.65
C TYR A 600 17.07 22.55 7.24
N ARG A 601 18.20 21.81 7.29
CA ARG A 601 18.18 20.38 6.96
C ARG A 601 17.51 19.53 8.04
N SER A 602 17.40 20.03 9.27
CA SER A 602 16.54 19.43 10.30
C SER A 602 15.06 19.50 9.91
N ILE A 603 14.56 20.68 9.56
CA ILE A 603 13.17 20.86 9.10
C ILE A 603 12.93 20.04 7.81
N GLU A 604 13.87 20.08 6.86
CA GLU A 604 13.82 19.27 5.63
C GLU A 604 13.61 17.77 5.92
N GLY A 605 14.15 17.28 7.03
CA GLY A 605 14.03 15.88 7.45
C GLY A 605 12.77 15.54 8.24
N LEU A 606 12.00 16.52 8.72
CA LEU A 606 10.77 16.31 9.50
C LEU A 606 9.49 16.47 8.67
N VAL A 607 9.58 17.12 7.51
CA VAL A 607 8.44 17.38 6.63
C VAL A 607 8.18 16.23 5.65
N PRO A 608 6.94 16.06 5.14
CA PRO A 608 6.63 15.08 4.10
C PRO A 608 7.49 15.25 2.84
N VAL A 609 7.70 14.15 2.10
CA VAL A 609 8.69 14.05 1.01
C VAL A 609 8.55 15.14 -0.05
N ALA A 610 7.35 15.59 -0.43
CA ALA A 610 7.27 16.63 -1.44
C ALA A 610 7.61 18.03 -0.95
N VAL A 611 7.24 18.36 0.30
CA VAL A 611 7.67 19.62 0.92
C VAL A 611 9.19 19.60 1.04
N LYS A 612 9.73 18.46 1.48
CA LYS A 612 11.17 18.19 1.47
C LYS A 612 11.79 18.37 0.08
N ASN A 613 11.17 17.88 -0.97
CA ASN A 613 11.68 18.00 -2.34
C ASN A 613 11.65 19.44 -2.86
N ALA A 614 10.60 20.22 -2.56
CA ALA A 614 10.55 21.64 -2.86
C ALA A 614 11.60 22.44 -2.07
N MET A 615 11.76 22.15 -0.78
CA MET A 615 12.81 22.74 0.07
C MET A 615 14.22 22.38 -0.44
N LYS A 616 14.42 21.14 -0.89
CA LYS A 616 15.66 20.68 -1.53
C LYS A 616 15.91 21.41 -2.84
N ALA A 617 14.89 21.57 -3.68
CA ALA A 617 15.02 22.28 -4.95
C ALA A 617 15.44 23.74 -4.72
N TYR A 618 14.82 24.43 -3.76
CA TYR A 618 15.27 25.76 -3.35
C TYR A 618 16.72 25.76 -2.85
N ARG A 619 17.07 24.83 -1.97
CA ARG A 619 18.42 24.72 -1.43
C ARG A 619 19.47 24.40 -2.51
N TYR A 620 19.15 23.50 -3.44
CA TYR A 620 20.05 23.17 -4.55
C TYR A 620 20.22 24.33 -5.52
N ALA A 621 19.21 25.19 -5.68
CA ALA A 621 19.33 26.41 -6.47
C ALA A 621 20.19 27.48 -5.78
N ASP A 622 20.28 27.47 -4.46
CA ASP A 622 21.01 28.46 -3.65
C ASP A 622 22.47 28.04 -3.35
N GLU A 623 22.66 26.83 -2.82
CA GLU A 623 23.98 26.32 -2.36
C GLU A 623 24.47 25.06 -3.12
N GLY A 624 23.69 24.53 -4.06
CA GLY A 624 23.97 23.23 -4.68
C GLY A 624 23.67 22.03 -3.76
N ALA A 625 24.08 20.83 -4.19
CA ALA A 625 23.88 19.61 -3.44
C ALA A 625 25.11 19.32 -2.57
N LEU A 626 25.15 19.87 -1.35
CA LEU A 626 26.28 19.73 -0.42
C LEU A 626 26.13 18.55 0.56
N ASN A 627 27.26 18.04 1.05
CA ASN A 627 27.34 17.08 2.15
C ASN A 627 27.24 17.79 3.53
N SER A 628 27.33 17.03 4.64
CA SER A 628 27.26 17.60 6.00
C SER A 628 28.44 18.53 6.36
N ARG A 629 29.59 18.40 5.67
CA ARG A 629 30.77 19.27 5.85
C ARG A 629 30.74 20.52 4.97
N GLY A 630 29.82 20.60 4.01
CA GLY A 630 29.74 21.68 3.02
C GLY A 630 30.46 21.37 1.70
N ASP A 631 31.00 20.18 1.49
CA ASP A 631 31.58 19.81 0.19
C ASP A 631 30.47 19.44 -0.80
N ALA A 632 30.56 19.92 -2.04
CA ALA A 632 29.55 19.70 -3.05
C ALA A 632 29.62 18.30 -3.68
N TYR A 633 28.46 17.66 -3.80
CA TYR A 633 28.23 16.56 -4.73
C TYR A 633 28.01 17.08 -6.16
N LYS A 634 27.30 18.20 -6.29
CA LYS A 634 27.09 18.95 -7.52
C LYS A 634 26.81 20.41 -7.13
N GLU A 635 27.55 21.34 -7.73
CA GLU A 635 27.44 22.78 -7.42
C GLU A 635 26.35 23.42 -8.29
N ASP A 636 26.46 23.27 -9.60
CA ASP A 636 25.56 23.93 -10.55
C ASP A 636 24.38 23.04 -10.92
N PHE A 637 23.17 23.59 -10.83
CA PHE A 637 21.94 22.95 -11.32
C PHE A 637 21.30 23.85 -12.38
N ASP A 638 20.85 23.25 -13.48
CA ASP A 638 20.02 23.98 -14.42
C ASP A 638 18.55 24.08 -13.92
N VAL A 639 17.76 24.95 -14.56
CA VAL A 639 16.35 25.17 -14.19
C VAL A 639 15.52 23.89 -14.31
N PHE A 640 15.86 23.01 -15.25
CA PHE A 640 15.16 21.76 -15.46
C PHE A 640 15.47 20.75 -14.35
N GLU A 641 16.72 20.63 -13.91
CA GLU A 641 17.12 19.78 -12.80
C GLU A 641 16.52 20.24 -11.47
N ILE A 642 16.42 21.55 -11.25
CA ILE A 642 15.69 22.11 -10.09
C ILE A 642 14.21 21.75 -10.17
N LEU A 643 13.60 21.84 -11.36
CA LEU A 643 12.21 21.43 -11.58
C LEU A 643 12.04 19.92 -11.30
N GLU A 644 12.92 19.07 -11.82
CA GLU A 644 12.93 17.62 -11.56
C GLU A 644 12.98 17.34 -10.06
N GLN A 645 13.90 17.99 -9.35
CA GLN A 645 14.03 17.86 -7.90
C GLN A 645 12.76 18.31 -7.17
N SER A 646 12.11 19.38 -7.62
CA SER A 646 10.88 19.91 -7.00
C SER A 646 9.70 18.94 -7.10
N VAL A 647 9.57 18.22 -8.23
CA VAL A 647 8.53 17.20 -8.43
C VAL A 647 8.91 15.84 -7.86
N GLY A 648 10.09 15.75 -7.23
CA GLY A 648 10.59 14.59 -6.53
C GLY A 648 11.30 13.56 -7.39
N MET A 649 11.72 13.92 -8.61
CA MET A 649 12.72 13.20 -9.39
C MET A 649 14.11 13.60 -8.93
N THR A 650 15.09 12.71 -9.05
CA THR A 650 16.48 13.07 -8.71
C THR A 650 17.17 13.43 -10.01
N PRO A 651 17.85 14.59 -10.12
CA PRO A 651 18.61 14.95 -11.31
C PRO A 651 19.59 13.84 -11.71
N GLY A 652 19.73 13.63 -13.02
CA GLY A 652 20.51 12.52 -13.58
C GLY A 652 21.95 12.51 -13.10
N ASP A 653 22.65 13.63 -13.25
CA ASP A 653 24.06 13.75 -12.85
C ASP A 653 24.26 13.56 -11.35
N LEU A 654 23.35 14.12 -10.54
CA LEU A 654 23.39 13.95 -9.09
C LEU A 654 23.22 12.48 -8.69
N SER A 655 22.28 11.78 -9.33
CA SER A 655 22.07 10.34 -9.10
C SER A 655 23.29 9.51 -9.51
N LYS A 656 23.90 9.84 -10.66
CA LYS A 656 25.15 9.22 -11.13
C LYS A 656 26.29 9.46 -10.14
N GLN A 657 26.45 10.69 -9.65
CA GLN A 657 27.48 11.04 -8.67
C GLN A 657 27.32 10.25 -7.36
N TYR A 658 26.10 10.08 -6.86
CA TYR A 658 25.85 9.24 -5.69
C TYR A 658 26.26 7.78 -5.92
N GLN A 659 25.98 7.21 -7.09
CA GLN A 659 26.40 5.85 -7.43
C GLN A 659 27.93 5.73 -7.53
N LEU A 660 28.60 6.69 -8.15
CA LEU A 660 30.07 6.74 -8.23
C LEU A 660 30.71 6.87 -6.85
N ASN A 661 30.17 7.73 -5.97
CA ASN A 661 30.66 7.87 -4.61
C ASN A 661 30.49 6.59 -3.80
N ASN A 662 29.33 5.94 -3.91
CA ASN A 662 29.09 4.65 -3.27
C ASN A 662 30.08 3.58 -3.76
N ALA A 663 30.33 3.49 -5.07
CA ALA A 663 31.30 2.54 -5.64
C ALA A 663 32.73 2.83 -5.13
N ARG A 664 33.15 4.10 -5.11
CA ARG A 664 34.44 4.54 -4.56
C ARG A 664 34.57 4.20 -3.07
N LYS A 665 33.52 4.44 -2.28
CA LYS A 665 33.51 4.10 -0.84
C LYS A 665 33.48 2.60 -0.58
N SER A 666 32.78 1.82 -1.40
CA SER A 666 32.84 0.36 -1.37
C SER A 666 34.27 -0.13 -1.62
N TYR A 667 34.94 0.41 -2.63
CA TYR A 667 36.33 0.09 -2.95
C TYR A 667 37.28 0.44 -1.79
N GLU A 668 37.20 1.67 -1.25
CA GLU A 668 37.99 2.11 -0.10
C GLU A 668 37.81 1.17 1.10
N GLN A 669 36.56 0.87 1.45
CA GLN A 669 36.26 0.03 2.60
C GLN A 669 36.79 -1.40 2.41
N HIS A 670 36.75 -1.95 1.19
CA HIS A 670 37.35 -3.25 0.88
C HIS A 670 38.85 -3.24 1.16
N VAL A 671 39.58 -2.23 0.67
CA VAL A 671 41.03 -2.08 0.89
C VAL A 671 41.34 -1.93 2.39
N LEU A 672 40.58 -1.11 3.11
CA LEU A 672 40.76 -0.92 4.56
C LEU A 672 40.45 -2.18 5.36
N ASN A 673 39.39 -2.92 4.99
CA ASN A 673 39.05 -4.20 5.61
C ASN A 673 40.13 -5.24 5.37
N ARG A 674 40.65 -5.34 4.14
CA ARG A 674 41.79 -6.21 3.80
C ARG A 674 43.01 -5.89 4.65
N ARG A 675 43.37 -4.60 4.74
CA ARG A 675 44.46 -4.12 5.60
C ARG A 675 44.26 -4.54 7.06
N SER A 676 43.06 -4.32 7.60
CA SER A 676 42.70 -4.70 8.97
C SER A 676 42.77 -6.22 9.18
N ASN A 677 42.30 -7.01 8.22
CA ASN A 677 42.34 -8.46 8.27
C ASN A 677 43.78 -9.00 8.22
N LEU A 678 44.65 -8.45 7.36
CA LEU A 678 46.08 -8.79 7.36
C LEU A 678 46.75 -8.52 8.71
N MET A 679 46.43 -7.39 9.35
CA MET A 679 46.93 -7.08 10.70
C MET A 679 46.40 -8.05 11.77
N LYS A 680 45.14 -8.50 11.65
CA LYS A 680 44.55 -9.51 12.55
C LYS A 680 45.17 -10.88 12.34
N SER A 681 45.32 -11.32 11.09
CA SER A 681 45.95 -12.60 10.72
C SER A 681 47.39 -12.66 11.21
N TYR A 682 48.15 -11.57 11.05
CA TYR A 682 49.52 -11.51 11.57
C TYR A 682 49.55 -11.60 13.10
N TYR A 683 48.66 -10.89 13.79
CA TYR A 683 48.56 -10.97 15.25
C TYR A 683 48.16 -12.38 15.72
N LEU A 684 47.24 -13.05 15.04
CA LEU A 684 46.83 -14.43 15.35
C LEU A 684 47.98 -15.41 15.12
N ALA A 685 48.69 -15.32 13.99
CA ALA A 685 49.87 -16.12 13.71
C ALA A 685 50.95 -15.91 14.80
N TRP A 686 51.18 -14.66 15.20
CA TRP A 686 52.12 -14.32 16.26
C TRP A 686 51.71 -14.91 17.62
N LYS A 687 50.42 -14.80 17.96
CA LYS A 687 49.87 -15.29 19.24
C LYS A 687 49.88 -16.81 19.34
N LEU A 688 49.63 -17.51 18.24
CA LEU A 688 49.57 -18.98 18.18
C LEU A 688 50.93 -19.63 17.91
N GLY A 689 51.96 -18.85 17.56
CA GLY A 689 53.25 -19.39 17.15
C GLY A 689 53.22 -20.13 15.81
N ASP A 690 52.24 -19.84 14.95
CA ASP A 690 52.09 -20.50 13.64
C ASP A 690 52.99 -19.83 12.60
N GLU A 691 54.19 -20.38 12.41
CA GLU A 691 55.19 -19.89 11.46
C GLU A 691 54.72 -19.95 10.00
N ARG A 692 53.89 -20.95 9.64
CA ARG A 692 53.38 -21.09 8.27
C ARG A 692 52.38 -19.99 7.95
N LEU A 693 51.45 -19.73 8.87
CA LEU A 693 50.48 -18.64 8.74
C LEU A 693 51.18 -17.28 8.76
N MET A 694 52.24 -17.15 9.56
CA MET A 694 53.06 -15.94 9.61
C MET A 694 53.70 -15.62 8.26
N LEU A 695 54.37 -16.60 7.64
CA LEU A 695 55.01 -16.45 6.33
C LEU A 695 53.99 -16.12 5.23
N LYS A 696 52.85 -16.84 5.20
CA LYS A 696 51.75 -16.57 4.25
C LYS A 696 51.21 -15.16 4.41
N THR A 697 51.01 -14.71 5.65
CA THR A 697 50.51 -13.36 5.94
C THR A 697 51.55 -12.29 5.56
N GLN A 698 52.84 -12.54 5.77
CA GLN A 698 53.91 -11.62 5.35
C GLN A 698 53.99 -11.47 3.83
N GLN A 699 53.81 -12.56 3.08
CA GLN A 699 53.73 -12.51 1.61
C GLN A 699 52.52 -11.69 1.15
N ALA A 700 51.35 -11.91 1.76
CA ALA A 700 50.15 -11.13 1.48
C ALA A 700 50.31 -9.65 1.84
N ILE A 701 51.00 -9.33 2.96
CA ILE A 701 51.36 -7.96 3.33
C ILE A 701 52.30 -7.34 2.28
N ALA A 702 53.29 -8.06 1.79
CA ALA A 702 54.20 -7.56 0.77
C ALA A 702 53.45 -7.25 -0.54
N HIS A 703 52.53 -8.12 -0.96
CA HIS A 703 51.68 -7.89 -2.12
C HIS A 703 50.76 -6.69 -1.92
N PHE A 704 50.07 -6.60 -0.77
CA PHE A 704 49.25 -5.45 -0.41
C PHE A 704 50.04 -4.13 -0.42
N ASN A 705 51.26 -4.13 0.14
CA ASN A 705 52.12 -2.93 0.19
C ASN A 705 52.61 -2.49 -1.19
N ARG A 706 52.82 -3.44 -2.13
CA ARG A 706 53.18 -3.12 -3.52
C ARG A 706 52.02 -2.46 -4.26
N ARG A 707 50.79 -2.96 -4.02
CA ARG A 707 49.57 -2.46 -4.67
C ARG A 707 49.08 -1.14 -4.08
N TYR A 708 49.17 -0.98 -2.75
CA TYR A 708 48.74 0.22 -2.03
C TYR A 708 49.88 0.82 -1.21
N PRO A 709 50.92 1.41 -1.86
CA PRO A 709 52.06 2.00 -1.15
C PRO A 709 51.68 3.02 -0.05
N PRO A 710 50.68 3.92 -0.25
CA PRO A 710 50.27 4.87 0.79
C PRO A 710 49.68 4.22 2.05
N LEU A 711 49.12 3.01 1.93
CA LEU A 711 48.48 2.28 3.03
C LEU A 711 49.37 1.17 3.61
N ALA A 712 50.64 1.15 3.23
CA ALA A 712 51.56 0.05 3.53
C ALA A 712 51.62 -0.32 5.03
N LEU A 713 51.57 -1.63 5.28
CA LEU A 713 51.78 -2.25 6.56
C LEU A 713 53.28 -2.42 6.80
N THR A 714 53.87 -1.48 7.53
CA THR A 714 55.28 -1.52 7.93
C THR A 714 55.47 -2.36 9.20
N SER A 715 56.70 -2.80 9.46
CA SER A 715 57.03 -3.47 10.72
C SER A 715 56.73 -2.60 11.95
N LYS A 716 56.68 -1.27 11.79
CA LYS A 716 56.26 -0.32 12.84
C LYS A 716 54.76 -0.41 13.07
N SER A 717 53.93 -0.34 12.03
CA SER A 717 52.46 -0.40 12.16
C SER A 717 51.99 -1.75 12.68
N ILE A 718 52.63 -2.85 12.27
CA ILE A 718 52.34 -4.20 12.76
C ILE A 718 52.69 -4.32 14.25
N ARG A 719 53.90 -3.91 14.65
CA ARG A 719 54.31 -3.93 16.08
C ARG A 719 53.44 -3.02 16.94
N GLN A 720 53.02 -1.87 16.43
CA GLN A 720 52.10 -0.97 17.11
C GLN A 720 50.73 -1.64 17.30
N SER A 721 50.19 -2.29 16.28
CA SER A 721 48.93 -3.05 16.37
C SER A 721 49.02 -4.18 17.40
N ILE A 722 50.11 -4.95 17.41
CA ILE A 722 50.33 -6.00 18.42
C ILE A 722 50.37 -5.40 19.82
N ARG A 723 51.15 -4.33 20.05
CA ARG A 723 51.23 -3.65 21.34
C ARG A 723 49.87 -3.12 21.81
N VAL A 724 49.12 -2.52 20.90
CA VAL A 724 47.77 -2.00 21.18
C VAL A 724 46.82 -3.14 21.55
N ARG A 725 46.80 -4.24 20.80
CA ARG A 725 45.96 -5.43 21.11
C ARG A 725 46.37 -6.10 22.41
N GLN A 726 47.67 -6.20 22.70
CA GLN A 726 48.16 -6.70 23.98
C GLN A 726 47.76 -5.79 25.14
N ARG A 727 47.89 -4.48 24.98
CA ARG A 727 47.45 -3.49 25.96
C ARG A 727 45.94 -3.65 26.20
N TYR A 728 45.11 -3.66 25.17
CA TYR A 728 43.67 -3.91 25.29
C TYR A 728 43.32 -5.27 25.92
N SER A 729 44.15 -6.30 25.72
CA SER A 729 43.93 -7.60 26.36
C SER A 729 44.34 -7.61 27.84
N ARG A 730 45.31 -6.77 28.25
CA ARG A 730 45.76 -6.64 29.64
C ARG A 730 44.87 -5.69 30.44
N GLU A 731 44.34 -4.67 29.78
CA GLU A 731 43.48 -3.64 30.36
C GLU A 731 42.00 -4.00 30.37
N SER A 732 41.63 -5.11 29.71
CA SER A 732 40.27 -5.63 29.68
C SER A 732 39.96 -6.37 30.98
N ALA A 733 39.07 -5.82 31.80
CA ALA A 733 38.47 -6.52 32.92
C ALA A 733 37.11 -7.08 32.49
N HIS A 734 36.88 -8.38 32.75
CA HIS A 734 35.65 -9.10 32.37
C HIS A 734 35.21 -8.97 30.89
N GLY A 735 36.15 -8.70 29.98
CA GLY A 735 35.89 -8.57 28.54
C GLY A 735 35.55 -7.14 28.07
N VAL A 736 35.57 -6.15 28.96
CA VAL A 736 35.31 -4.74 28.65
C VAL A 736 36.57 -3.91 28.90
N ASN A 737 36.83 -2.95 28.02
CA ASN A 737 37.93 -1.99 28.20
C ASN A 737 37.36 -0.64 28.65
N LEU A 738 37.52 -0.33 29.93
CA LEU A 738 37.16 0.99 30.45
C LEU A 738 38.26 2.03 30.19
N ASN A 739 37.83 3.28 30.10
CA ASN A 739 38.73 4.43 30.11
C ASN A 739 39.68 4.32 31.32
N GLN A 740 40.97 4.59 31.12
CA GLN A 740 41.99 4.54 32.17
C GLN A 740 41.62 5.36 33.41
N HIS A 741 40.90 6.48 33.24
CA HIS A 741 40.45 7.35 34.32
C HIS A 741 39.15 6.90 35.00
N LEU A 742 38.47 5.88 34.47
CA LEU A 742 37.22 5.33 34.99
C LEU A 742 37.38 3.87 35.44
N ARG A 743 38.63 3.40 35.59
CA ARG A 743 38.91 2.07 36.14
C ARG A 743 38.55 2.06 37.63
N GLY A 744 37.68 1.13 38.02
CA GLY A 744 37.09 1.04 39.36
C GLY A 744 35.57 1.18 39.38
N VAL A 745 34.98 1.81 38.34
CA VAL A 745 33.52 1.93 38.18
C VAL A 745 32.84 0.56 38.03
N GLU A 746 33.57 -0.47 37.58
CA GLU A 746 33.09 -1.86 37.55
C GLU A 746 32.72 -2.40 38.93
N ALA A 747 33.37 -1.89 39.98
CA ALA A 747 33.04 -2.25 41.37
C ALA A 747 31.81 -1.47 41.89
N GLU A 748 31.44 -0.37 41.22
CA GLU A 748 30.25 0.44 41.55
C GLU A 748 29.01 0.02 40.74
N VAL A 749 29.20 -0.57 39.55
CA VAL A 749 28.13 -1.07 38.69
C VAL A 749 28.06 -2.60 38.81
N VAL A 750 27.43 -3.06 39.88
CA VAL A 750 27.24 -4.48 40.20
C VAL A 750 25.74 -4.80 40.22
N TRP A 751 25.32 -5.85 39.52
CA TRP A 751 23.97 -6.43 39.57
C TRP A 751 24.07 -7.90 39.96
#